data_AF-A0AAE0TRP8-F1
#
_entry.id   AF-A0AAE0TRP8-F1
#
_cell.length_a   1.000
_cell.length_b   1.000
_cell.length_c   1.000
_cell.angle_alpha   90.00
_cell.angle_beta   90.00
_cell.angle_gamma   90.00
#
_symmetry.space_group_name_H-M   'P 1'
#
loop_
_entity.id
_entity.type
_entity.pdbx_description
1 polymer ?
#
loop_
_entity_poly.entity_id
_entity_poly.type
_entity_poly.pdbx_seq_one_letter_code
_entity_poly.pdbx_strand_id
1 'polypeptide(L)'
;MSKFAKLDKRDVELRLCMLRKVEIYRLRLLHLKPAGKARELHEISQELVFGQQVAQNCASVVLQSFRPATGSPAYKNLVALEQTGQQDALWNRESRRCMRLVANVAAHWGLQVVMHYGWQDCTRGYLESLWAAAQSYPDWENAVDRLNAVMFRRHDGSIRSGSSQSQFIGVVEDRRFPHSPVTRIDLQNIALWHKNGTVEIRGYTITDLQAELQVVERWLSYKLEHLRFSTGLRVIDMPGSAQATHLLAKDEFGILVQESHGKKRERLSIGTLEDEGSPRKKVGLQEIVVQSTNNEGRKSNKGVQIESSIGGQVSLGSADTRVDISSLCPEAEAGTMANESEGEDGNEDESQDEDGVEDGAGNETENEAEDRAQDVDGETVPNTPEEAPQETIASDSASYTSTIHESESTQRETPIPTPISTPATSSAADNSEPPQATYASLTPAFDCSDSIEYLSGYWVDKHLAALVTYAKETDEPVEKAWLLGSKCPKVYCDGGGLIGNANEVDADLLCLSAEAFDRKAKDREWKPQVPILLKQDFLDKGAYTLDEAYVRLQRRYSDAKLQVQFGLGDVGLLGVKDFAKSAGRSHLGLNAIDLRPLLNVDRPMFTRLGRYKLLEDLTESVRGGGNPGKQQETIKVVQVGGEQSERTEMRPNDMASCIQFALLAHKGAFSGSHVDIAAGTFVRQVAGDLKFWMFVKSSDMTTQDWENLNREGCHWLPGGKSFLVPLEQGDVFIMPAGPRIVHAVSTPEPSYMEGGMFWDECNIVQILESVHWICEHQAATNEAIPYQLSEVLVRLWRLVEAEKAMFRNGEQGKMWNKTFQDLRSKFKQLGCYCEDCALEICPCDLKSRRCTRLCEGHPYLPGSNHSCMKERW
;
A
#
# COMPACT_ATOMS: atom_id res chain seq x y z
N MET A 1 37.07 -17.01 0.33
CA MET A 1 35.66 -16.85 -0.08
C MET A 1 35.67 -16.26 -1.49
N SER A 2 35.82 -17.07 -2.54
CA SER A 2 36.39 -16.55 -3.81
C SER A 2 36.17 -17.41 -5.07
N LYS A 3 35.07 -18.20 -5.17
CA LYS A 3 34.73 -18.94 -6.41
C LYS A 3 33.26 -18.98 -6.83
N PHE A 4 32.37 -18.31 -6.11
CA PHE A 4 31.19 -17.73 -6.76
C PHE A 4 31.60 -16.33 -7.21
N ALA A 5 31.50 -16.06 -8.51
CA ALA A 5 31.78 -14.75 -9.06
C ALA A 5 30.78 -13.72 -8.50
N LYS A 6 31.10 -12.43 -8.65
CA LYS A 6 30.03 -11.43 -8.73
C LYS A 6 29.16 -11.84 -9.91
N LEU A 7 27.95 -12.31 -9.67
CA LEU A 7 26.96 -12.44 -10.74
C LEU A 7 26.79 -11.05 -11.35
N ASP A 8 26.73 -10.96 -12.67
CA ASP A 8 26.39 -9.70 -13.32
C ASP A 8 25.02 -9.24 -12.79
N LYS A 9 24.86 -7.93 -12.58
CA LYS A 9 23.55 -7.34 -12.24
C LYS A 9 22.52 -7.75 -13.30
N ARG A 10 22.93 -7.79 -14.57
CA ARG A 10 22.16 -8.28 -15.70
C ARG A 10 21.74 -9.75 -15.55
N ASP A 11 22.61 -10.60 -14.99
CA ASP A 11 22.31 -12.01 -14.72
C ASP A 11 21.21 -12.15 -13.67
N VAL A 12 21.30 -11.39 -12.57
CA VAL A 12 20.29 -11.39 -11.50
C VAL A 12 18.94 -10.86 -12.01
N GLU A 13 18.95 -9.77 -12.77
CA GLU A 13 17.75 -9.19 -13.39
C GLU A 13 17.10 -10.15 -14.40
N LEU A 14 17.89 -10.81 -15.24
CA LEU A 14 17.41 -11.81 -16.20
C LEU A 14 16.79 -13.03 -15.52
N ARG A 15 17.38 -13.51 -14.42
CA ARG A 15 16.83 -14.60 -13.59
C ARG A 15 15.49 -14.20 -12.97
N LEU A 16 15.41 -13.02 -12.36
CA LEU A 16 14.17 -12.50 -11.77
C LEU A 16 13.07 -12.31 -12.84
N CYS A 17 13.43 -11.86 -14.05
CA CYS A 17 12.50 -11.75 -15.17
C CYS A 17 11.93 -13.11 -15.60
N MET A 18 12.77 -14.14 -15.78
CA MET A 18 12.31 -15.51 -16.08
C MET A 18 11.38 -16.04 -14.98
N LEU A 19 11.75 -15.88 -13.71
CA LEU A 19 10.98 -16.38 -12.58
C LEU A 19 9.62 -15.67 -12.45
N ARG A 20 9.55 -14.35 -12.67
CA ARG A 20 8.29 -13.60 -12.72
C ARG A 20 7.37 -14.09 -13.84
N LYS A 21 7.90 -14.35 -15.04
CA LYS A 21 7.08 -14.93 -16.14
C LYS A 21 6.52 -16.30 -15.78
N VAL A 22 7.31 -17.15 -15.14
CA VAL A 22 6.86 -18.47 -14.69
C VAL A 22 5.75 -18.37 -13.64
N GLU A 23 5.80 -17.42 -12.71
CA GLU A 23 4.70 -17.17 -11.77
C GLU A 23 3.43 -16.70 -12.48
N ILE A 24 3.53 -15.79 -13.45
CA ILE A 24 2.38 -15.31 -14.25
C ILE A 24 1.71 -16.49 -14.98
N TYR A 25 2.49 -17.38 -15.62
CA TYR A 25 1.95 -18.57 -16.29
C TYR A 25 1.32 -19.57 -15.29
N ARG A 26 1.94 -19.76 -14.14
CA ARG A 26 1.40 -20.59 -13.04
C ARG A 26 0.04 -20.06 -12.57
N LEU A 27 -0.08 -18.77 -12.26
CA LEU A 27 -1.30 -18.17 -11.74
C LEU A 27 -2.45 -18.24 -12.76
N ARG A 28 -2.18 -17.90 -14.02
CA ARG A 28 -3.14 -18.05 -15.14
C ARG A 28 -3.67 -19.48 -15.26
N LEU A 29 -2.80 -20.47 -15.10
CA LEU A 29 -3.17 -21.88 -15.18
C LEU A 29 -3.85 -22.41 -13.92
N LEU A 30 -3.56 -21.89 -12.73
CA LEU A 30 -3.95 -22.48 -11.45
C LEU A 30 -5.47 -22.71 -11.34
N HIS A 31 -6.25 -21.67 -11.65
CA HIS A 31 -7.70 -21.61 -11.43
C HIS A 31 -8.56 -22.25 -12.54
N LEU A 32 -7.95 -22.69 -13.64
CA LEU A 32 -8.68 -23.17 -14.82
C LEU A 32 -9.11 -24.65 -14.72
N LYS A 33 -10.34 -24.93 -15.19
CA LYS A 33 -10.83 -26.30 -15.46
C LYS A 33 -9.98 -26.94 -16.59
N PRO A 34 -9.91 -28.29 -16.71
CA PRO A 34 -9.02 -28.96 -17.67
C PRO A 34 -9.14 -28.49 -19.13
N ALA A 35 -10.35 -28.23 -19.61
CA ALA A 35 -10.57 -27.68 -20.96
C ALA A 35 -10.03 -26.24 -21.12
N GLY A 36 -10.15 -25.41 -20.07
CA GLY A 36 -9.54 -24.08 -20.03
C GLY A 36 -8.02 -24.16 -20.02
N LYS A 37 -7.43 -25.05 -19.20
CA LYS A 37 -5.97 -25.29 -19.16
C LYS A 37 -5.41 -25.66 -20.54
N ALA A 38 -6.12 -26.46 -21.34
CA ALA A 38 -5.68 -26.81 -22.69
C ALA A 38 -5.64 -25.61 -23.65
N ARG A 39 -6.59 -24.66 -23.53
CA ARG A 39 -6.60 -23.40 -24.28
C ARG A 39 -5.50 -22.45 -23.78
N GLU A 40 -5.41 -22.24 -22.48
CA GLU A 40 -4.43 -21.36 -21.85
C GLU A 40 -2.98 -21.79 -22.15
N LEU A 41 -2.70 -23.10 -22.11
CA LEU A 41 -1.39 -23.65 -22.52
C LEU A 41 -1.09 -23.39 -23.99
N HIS A 42 -2.11 -23.26 -24.86
CA HIS A 42 -1.88 -22.86 -26.24
C HIS A 42 -1.56 -21.36 -26.35
N GLU A 43 -2.31 -20.49 -25.67
CA GLU A 43 -2.07 -19.04 -25.68
C GLU A 43 -0.68 -18.71 -25.09
N ILE A 44 -0.32 -19.30 -23.95
CA ILE A 44 1.04 -19.26 -23.37
C ILE A 44 2.09 -19.79 -24.36
N SER A 45 1.80 -20.86 -25.12
CA SER A 45 2.75 -21.37 -26.12
C SER A 45 2.98 -20.40 -27.29
N GLN A 46 1.99 -19.58 -27.65
CA GLN A 46 2.14 -18.55 -28.68
C GLN A 46 2.93 -17.35 -28.14
N GLU A 47 2.61 -16.87 -26.92
CA GLU A 47 3.39 -15.83 -26.24
C GLU A 47 4.88 -16.18 -26.11
N LEU A 48 5.18 -17.47 -25.88
CA LEU A 48 6.55 -17.97 -25.81
C LEU A 48 7.22 -18.12 -27.19
N VAL A 49 6.46 -18.31 -28.27
CA VAL A 49 6.98 -18.30 -29.65
C VAL A 49 7.36 -16.87 -30.10
N PHE A 50 6.62 -15.86 -29.67
CA PHE A 50 6.93 -14.45 -29.96
C PHE A 50 7.90 -13.78 -28.96
N GLY A 51 8.36 -14.51 -27.94
CA GLY A 51 9.23 -13.98 -26.88
C GLY A 51 10.73 -14.06 -27.17
N GLN A 52 11.49 -13.10 -26.65
CA GLN A 52 12.96 -13.15 -26.56
C GLN A 52 13.45 -14.37 -25.73
N GLN A 53 14.77 -14.62 -25.73
CA GLN A 53 15.51 -15.70 -25.04
C GLN A 53 14.97 -16.20 -23.68
N VAL A 54 14.38 -15.30 -22.88
CA VAL A 54 13.61 -15.59 -21.64
C VAL A 54 12.59 -16.72 -21.86
N ALA A 55 11.91 -16.74 -23.00
CA ALA A 55 10.83 -17.65 -23.33
C ALA A 55 11.27 -19.12 -23.50
N GLN A 56 12.42 -19.37 -24.12
CA GLN A 56 12.94 -20.73 -24.34
C GLN A 56 13.18 -21.47 -23.01
N ASN A 57 13.73 -20.77 -22.00
CA ASN A 57 13.90 -21.32 -20.66
C ASN A 57 12.56 -21.56 -19.95
N CYS A 58 11.54 -20.73 -20.21
CA CYS A 58 10.19 -20.92 -19.66
C CYS A 58 9.46 -22.11 -20.31
N ALA A 59 9.69 -22.40 -21.60
CA ALA A 59 9.00 -23.47 -22.31
C ALA A 59 9.24 -24.86 -21.69
N SER A 60 10.49 -25.14 -21.30
CA SER A 60 10.89 -26.38 -20.58
C SER A 60 10.14 -26.53 -19.23
N VAL A 61 9.94 -25.42 -18.51
CA VAL A 61 9.22 -25.37 -17.22
C VAL A 61 7.73 -25.61 -17.43
N VAL A 62 7.12 -25.00 -18.45
CA VAL A 62 5.70 -25.19 -18.80
C VAL A 62 5.41 -26.64 -19.22
N LEU A 63 6.29 -27.25 -20.02
CA LEU A 63 6.20 -28.68 -20.39
C LEU A 63 6.23 -29.60 -19.17
N GLN A 64 7.20 -29.42 -18.27
CA GLN A 64 7.39 -30.32 -17.13
C GLN A 64 6.32 -30.15 -16.05
N SER A 65 5.91 -28.90 -15.78
CA SER A 65 5.00 -28.55 -14.68
C SER A 65 3.53 -28.79 -15.03
N PHE A 66 3.12 -28.53 -16.28
CA PHE A 66 1.70 -28.54 -16.69
C PHE A 66 1.36 -29.60 -17.74
N ARG A 67 2.36 -30.31 -18.30
CA ARG A 67 2.21 -31.51 -19.14
C ARG A 67 1.11 -31.39 -20.21
N PRO A 68 1.19 -30.42 -21.14
CA PRO A 68 0.24 -30.30 -22.25
C PRO A 68 0.14 -31.61 -23.03
N ALA A 69 -1.07 -31.97 -23.48
CA ALA A 69 -1.35 -33.24 -24.12
C ALA A 69 -0.42 -33.51 -25.32
N THR A 70 0.19 -34.69 -25.36
CA THR A 70 1.20 -35.07 -26.36
C THR A 70 0.63 -34.91 -27.77
N GLY A 71 1.35 -34.18 -28.62
CA GLY A 71 0.94 -33.90 -30.01
C GLY A 71 -0.01 -32.71 -30.21
N SER A 72 -0.49 -32.07 -29.13
CA SER A 72 -1.22 -30.80 -29.21
C SER A 72 -0.35 -29.67 -29.82
N PRO A 73 -0.95 -28.60 -30.36
CA PRO A 73 -0.20 -27.43 -30.85
C PRO A 73 0.69 -26.81 -29.76
N ALA A 74 0.18 -26.69 -28.53
CA ALA A 74 0.95 -26.23 -27.38
C ALA A 74 2.19 -27.09 -27.12
N TYR A 75 2.03 -28.42 -27.05
CA TYR A 75 3.14 -29.35 -26.87
C TYR A 75 4.18 -29.22 -27.99
N LYS A 76 3.74 -29.13 -29.26
CA LYS A 76 4.63 -28.97 -30.42
C LYS A 76 5.42 -27.66 -30.38
N ASN A 77 4.75 -26.54 -30.11
CA ASN A 77 5.37 -25.22 -30.00
C ASN A 77 6.44 -25.19 -28.88
N LEU A 78 6.10 -25.72 -27.70
CA LEU A 78 7.02 -25.72 -26.55
C LEU A 78 8.21 -26.66 -26.74
N VAL A 79 8.01 -27.84 -27.35
CA VAL A 79 9.12 -28.76 -27.71
C VAL A 79 10.00 -28.15 -28.80
N ALA A 80 9.42 -27.46 -29.78
CA ALA A 80 10.19 -26.72 -30.79
C ALA A 80 11.05 -25.61 -30.14
N LEU A 81 10.51 -24.88 -29.15
CA LEU A 81 11.27 -23.88 -28.38
C LEU A 81 12.38 -24.48 -27.50
N GLU A 82 12.17 -25.67 -26.93
CA GLU A 82 13.20 -26.39 -26.17
C GLU A 82 14.32 -26.92 -27.10
N GLN A 83 13.99 -27.27 -28.35
CA GLN A 83 14.94 -27.74 -29.37
C GLN A 83 15.67 -26.60 -30.10
N THR A 84 15.01 -25.46 -30.37
CA THR A 84 15.62 -24.27 -30.99
C THR A 84 16.36 -23.38 -29.98
N GLY A 85 16.51 -23.84 -28.73
CA GLY A 85 17.27 -23.21 -27.65
C GLY A 85 18.77 -23.11 -27.94
N GLN A 86 19.15 -22.25 -28.89
CA GLN A 86 20.52 -22.01 -29.29
C GLN A 86 21.39 -21.54 -28.10
N GLN A 87 22.68 -21.81 -28.21
CA GLN A 87 23.62 -21.69 -27.11
C GLN A 87 24.05 -20.24 -26.90
N ASP A 88 23.19 -19.44 -26.26
CA ASP A 88 23.58 -18.14 -25.72
C ASP A 88 24.80 -18.33 -24.80
N ALA A 89 25.91 -17.68 -25.17
CA ALA A 89 27.22 -17.82 -24.55
C ALA A 89 27.25 -17.27 -23.12
N LEU A 90 26.32 -16.38 -22.77
CA LEU A 90 26.23 -15.75 -21.45
C LEU A 90 26.04 -16.77 -20.32
N TRP A 91 25.23 -17.82 -20.52
CA TRP A 91 24.93 -18.80 -19.47
C TRP A 91 25.57 -20.15 -19.74
N ASN A 92 26.56 -20.51 -18.91
CA ASN A 92 27.11 -21.85 -18.88
C ASN A 92 26.04 -22.93 -18.58
N ARG A 93 26.36 -24.19 -18.92
CA ARG A 93 25.44 -25.34 -18.82
C ARG A 93 24.89 -25.59 -17.41
N GLU A 94 25.65 -25.25 -16.37
CA GLU A 94 25.23 -25.42 -14.97
C GLU A 94 24.26 -24.32 -14.55
N SER A 95 24.53 -23.05 -14.88
CA SER A 95 23.58 -21.93 -14.64
C SER A 95 22.20 -22.20 -15.29
N ARG A 96 22.18 -22.67 -16.55
CA ARG A 96 20.96 -23.11 -17.25
C ARG A 96 20.25 -24.32 -16.62
N ARG A 97 20.97 -25.16 -15.87
CA ARG A 97 20.38 -26.30 -15.14
C ARG A 97 19.82 -25.87 -13.79
N CYS A 98 20.55 -25.05 -13.02
CA CYS A 98 20.06 -24.44 -11.79
C CYS A 98 18.79 -23.63 -12.05
N MET A 99 18.79 -22.74 -13.04
CA MET A 99 17.63 -21.86 -13.29
C MET A 99 16.36 -22.61 -13.71
N ARG A 100 16.47 -23.71 -14.48
CA ARG A 100 15.31 -24.58 -14.74
C ARG A 100 14.79 -25.26 -13.48
N LEU A 101 15.67 -25.71 -12.58
CA LEU A 101 15.25 -26.29 -11.30
C LEU A 101 14.57 -25.27 -10.38
N VAL A 102 15.09 -24.04 -10.28
CA VAL A 102 14.46 -22.95 -9.50
C VAL A 102 13.08 -22.60 -10.07
N ALA A 103 12.98 -22.42 -11.39
CA ALA A 103 11.73 -22.09 -12.05
C ALA A 103 10.68 -23.22 -11.94
N ASN A 104 11.11 -24.48 -12.06
CA ASN A 104 10.28 -25.65 -11.81
C ASN A 104 9.73 -25.69 -10.37
N VAL A 105 10.54 -25.35 -9.36
CA VAL A 105 10.08 -25.24 -7.96
C VAL A 105 9.10 -24.08 -7.79
N ALA A 106 9.36 -22.92 -8.39
CA ALA A 106 8.44 -21.78 -8.39
C ALA A 106 7.08 -22.14 -9.02
N ALA A 107 7.07 -22.92 -10.10
CA ALA A 107 5.82 -23.38 -10.75
C ALA A 107 4.92 -24.22 -9.82
N HIS A 108 5.47 -24.93 -8.84
CA HIS A 108 4.72 -25.71 -7.85
C HIS A 108 4.44 -24.94 -6.54
N TRP A 109 5.46 -24.32 -5.93
CA TRP A 109 5.33 -23.70 -4.61
C TRP A 109 5.18 -22.17 -4.62
N GLY A 110 5.29 -21.53 -5.78
CA GLY A 110 5.20 -20.08 -5.95
C GLY A 110 6.52 -19.35 -5.77
N LEU A 111 6.70 -18.28 -6.54
CA LEU A 111 7.91 -17.46 -6.54
C LEU A 111 8.19 -16.79 -5.18
N GLN A 112 7.15 -16.38 -4.45
CA GLN A 112 7.31 -15.73 -3.14
C GLN A 112 8.08 -16.63 -2.16
N VAL A 113 7.71 -17.91 -2.10
CA VAL A 113 8.37 -18.94 -1.27
C VAL A 113 9.83 -19.13 -1.67
N VAL A 114 10.11 -19.25 -2.98
CA VAL A 114 11.46 -19.39 -3.53
C VAL A 114 12.36 -18.21 -3.15
N MET A 115 11.84 -16.99 -3.29
CA MET A 115 12.59 -15.76 -2.98
C MET A 115 12.80 -15.57 -1.47
N HIS A 116 11.79 -15.82 -0.64
CA HIS A 116 11.86 -15.67 0.82
C HIS A 116 12.98 -16.55 1.42
N TYR A 117 13.08 -17.82 1.02
CA TYR A 117 14.14 -18.72 1.50
C TYR A 117 15.47 -18.60 0.75
N GLY A 118 15.58 -17.70 -0.23
CA GLY A 118 16.78 -17.50 -1.04
C GLY A 118 17.15 -18.69 -1.93
N TRP A 119 16.18 -19.53 -2.31
CA TRP A 119 16.44 -20.79 -3.02
C TRP A 119 17.01 -20.59 -4.42
N GLN A 120 16.78 -19.45 -5.08
CA GLN A 120 17.34 -19.15 -6.40
C GLN A 120 18.88 -19.16 -6.45
N ASP A 121 19.55 -18.98 -5.31
CA ASP A 121 21.01 -18.96 -5.17
C ASP A 121 21.60 -20.28 -4.62
N CYS A 122 20.76 -21.31 -4.44
CA CYS A 122 21.20 -22.62 -3.97
C CYS A 122 22.03 -23.39 -5.02
N THR A 123 22.89 -24.29 -4.53
CA THR A 123 23.67 -25.19 -5.42
C THR A 123 22.79 -26.21 -6.13
N ARG A 124 23.20 -26.66 -7.32
CA ARG A 124 22.45 -27.65 -8.13
C ARG A 124 22.00 -28.87 -7.32
N GLY A 125 22.88 -29.51 -6.54
CA GLY A 125 22.52 -30.70 -5.78
C GLY A 125 21.42 -30.46 -4.73
N TYR A 126 21.33 -29.25 -4.19
CA TYR A 126 20.24 -28.81 -3.33
C TYR A 126 18.96 -28.60 -4.15
N LEU A 127 19.06 -27.85 -5.26
CA LEU A 127 17.94 -27.59 -6.18
C LEU A 127 17.32 -28.86 -6.80
N GLU A 128 18.13 -29.87 -7.08
CA GLU A 128 17.67 -31.19 -7.54
C GLU A 128 16.86 -31.91 -6.45
N SER A 129 17.17 -31.67 -5.18
CA SER A 129 16.43 -32.25 -4.04
C SER A 129 15.16 -31.44 -3.75
N LEU A 130 15.22 -30.11 -3.90
CA LEU A 130 14.11 -29.17 -3.80
C LEU A 130 13.05 -29.45 -4.87
N TRP A 131 13.48 -29.68 -6.11
CA TRP A 131 12.61 -30.08 -7.22
C TRP A 131 11.99 -31.47 -7.01
N ALA A 132 12.75 -32.46 -6.52
CA ALA A 132 12.19 -33.77 -6.21
C ALA A 132 11.07 -33.69 -5.14
N ALA A 133 11.28 -32.87 -4.10
CA ALA A 133 10.25 -32.58 -3.10
C ALA A 133 9.01 -31.89 -3.70
N ALA A 134 9.21 -30.84 -4.50
CA ALA A 134 8.11 -30.09 -5.13
C ALA A 134 7.33 -30.94 -6.16
N GLN A 135 7.99 -31.83 -6.89
CA GLN A 135 7.33 -32.76 -7.81
C GLN A 135 6.49 -33.82 -7.07
N SER A 136 6.92 -34.23 -5.87
CA SER A 136 6.21 -35.19 -5.02
C SER A 136 5.05 -34.56 -4.24
N TYR A 137 5.15 -33.28 -3.89
CA TYR A 137 4.08 -32.51 -3.27
C TYR A 137 3.96 -31.16 -3.99
N PRO A 138 3.24 -31.11 -5.13
CA PRO A 138 3.07 -29.87 -5.89
C PRO A 138 2.28 -28.79 -5.15
N ASP A 139 1.48 -29.21 -4.17
CA ASP A 139 0.81 -28.32 -3.22
C ASP A 139 1.77 -27.91 -2.09
N TRP A 140 1.78 -26.61 -1.76
CA TRP A 140 2.69 -26.06 -0.75
C TRP A 140 2.27 -26.42 0.68
N GLU A 141 0.97 -26.47 1.01
CA GLU A 141 0.52 -26.77 2.37
C GLU A 141 0.89 -28.21 2.78
N ASN A 142 0.63 -29.18 1.89
CA ASN A 142 1.04 -30.58 2.05
C ASN A 142 2.58 -30.75 2.09
N ALA A 143 3.33 -29.93 1.36
CA ALA A 143 4.79 -29.90 1.44
C ALA A 143 5.29 -29.37 2.79
N VAL A 144 4.73 -28.24 3.26
CA VAL A 144 5.03 -27.60 4.56
C VAL A 144 4.79 -28.57 5.71
N ASP A 145 3.63 -29.23 5.75
CA ASP A 145 3.28 -30.18 6.80
C ASP A 145 4.28 -31.34 6.90
N ARG A 146 4.70 -31.89 5.76
CA ARG A 146 5.68 -32.98 5.70
C ARG A 146 7.09 -32.54 6.04
N LEU A 147 7.49 -31.34 5.59
CA LEU A 147 8.76 -30.71 5.96
C LEU A 147 8.81 -30.48 7.47
N ASN A 148 7.75 -29.93 8.05
CA ASN A 148 7.63 -29.70 9.49
C ASN A 148 7.74 -30.99 10.30
N ALA A 149 7.03 -32.05 9.92
CA ALA A 149 7.14 -33.36 10.58
C ALA A 149 8.55 -33.95 10.52
N VAL A 150 9.19 -33.93 9.35
CA VAL A 150 10.56 -34.45 9.14
C VAL A 150 11.60 -33.61 9.90
N MET A 151 11.53 -32.28 9.82
CA MET A 151 12.42 -31.35 10.52
C MET A 151 12.26 -31.49 12.03
N PHE A 152 11.03 -31.59 12.53
CA PHE A 152 10.75 -31.80 13.95
C PHE A 152 11.34 -33.13 14.44
N ARG A 153 11.15 -34.24 13.73
CA ARG A 153 11.76 -35.53 14.12
C ARG A 153 13.28 -35.53 14.04
N ARG A 154 13.88 -34.83 13.07
CA ARG A 154 15.32 -34.59 13.03
C ARG A 154 15.78 -33.82 14.28
N HIS A 155 15.04 -32.80 14.70
CA HIS A 155 15.33 -31.94 15.86
C HIS A 155 15.12 -32.64 17.21
N ASP A 156 14.02 -33.37 17.40
CA ASP A 156 13.76 -34.21 18.59
C ASP A 156 14.84 -35.29 18.75
N GLY A 157 15.20 -35.97 17.66
CA GLY A 157 16.33 -36.90 17.63
C GLY A 157 17.70 -36.24 17.88
N SER A 158 17.88 -34.95 17.54
CA SER A 158 19.07 -34.17 17.90
C SER A 158 19.16 -33.97 19.42
N ILE A 159 18.07 -33.50 20.02
CA ILE A 159 17.99 -33.22 21.47
C ILE A 159 18.18 -34.52 22.27
N ARG A 160 17.49 -35.62 21.90
CA ARG A 160 17.56 -36.92 22.59
C ARG A 160 18.93 -37.58 22.54
N SER A 161 19.69 -37.38 21.46
CA SER A 161 21.02 -37.99 21.30
C SER A 161 22.16 -37.16 21.90
N GLY A 162 21.91 -35.92 22.31
CA GLY A 162 22.95 -35.00 22.79
C GLY A 162 24.03 -34.66 21.75
N SER A 163 23.82 -35.03 20.48
CA SER A 163 24.85 -34.92 19.44
C SER A 163 25.02 -33.48 18.97
N SER A 164 26.14 -32.85 19.31
CA SER A 164 26.45 -31.47 18.88
C SER A 164 26.70 -31.34 17.37
N GLN A 165 26.84 -32.44 16.63
CA GLN A 165 26.94 -32.48 15.16
C GLN A 165 25.58 -32.47 14.45
N SER A 166 24.48 -32.36 15.20
CA SER A 166 23.15 -32.55 14.67
C SER A 166 22.47 -31.21 14.38
N GLN A 167 22.41 -30.86 13.08
CA GLN A 167 21.87 -29.60 12.59
C GLN A 167 20.50 -29.27 13.21
N PHE A 168 20.37 -28.09 13.82
CA PHE A 168 19.12 -27.59 14.39
C PHE A 168 18.24 -26.93 13.31
N ILE A 169 16.95 -26.75 13.60
CA ILE A 169 16.03 -26.03 12.71
C ILE A 169 16.49 -24.58 12.58
N GLY A 170 16.59 -24.05 11.36
CA GLY A 170 17.11 -22.71 11.09
C GLY A 170 18.61 -22.49 11.32
N VAL A 171 19.37 -23.48 11.79
CA VAL A 171 20.84 -23.39 11.88
C VAL A 171 21.45 -24.03 10.65
N VAL A 172 21.84 -23.22 9.67
CA VAL A 172 22.51 -23.70 8.46
C VAL A 172 24.02 -23.72 8.67
N GLU A 173 24.60 -24.93 8.77
CA GLU A 173 26.07 -25.08 8.87
C GLU A 173 26.78 -24.55 7.62
N ASP A 174 26.14 -24.69 6.46
CA ASP A 174 26.62 -24.16 5.19
C ASP A 174 26.34 -22.66 5.07
N ARG A 175 27.37 -21.86 5.36
CA ARG A 175 27.36 -20.38 5.23
C ARG A 175 27.00 -19.85 3.82
N ARG A 176 26.76 -20.71 2.83
CA ARG A 176 26.30 -20.34 1.49
C ARG A 176 24.78 -20.10 1.40
N PHE A 177 23.97 -20.61 2.32
CA PHE A 177 22.49 -20.53 2.23
C PHE A 177 21.84 -19.97 3.51
N PRO A 178 22.05 -18.67 3.83
CA PRO A 178 21.70 -18.09 5.14
C PRO A 178 20.19 -17.97 5.45
N HIS A 179 19.30 -18.27 4.49
CA HIS A 179 17.86 -18.00 4.61
C HIS A 179 16.96 -19.24 4.55
N SER A 180 17.48 -20.44 4.28
CA SER A 180 16.61 -21.63 4.21
C SER A 180 16.54 -22.39 5.55
N PRO A 181 15.33 -22.64 6.09
CA PRO A 181 15.15 -23.43 7.31
C PRO A 181 15.21 -24.95 7.09
N VAL A 182 14.92 -25.38 5.85
CA VAL A 182 14.94 -26.79 5.44
C VAL A 182 16.35 -27.20 4.97
N THR A 183 16.67 -28.48 5.09
CA THR A 183 17.97 -29.03 4.66
C THR A 183 17.79 -29.92 3.42
N ARG A 184 18.90 -30.20 2.71
CA ARG A 184 18.89 -31.18 1.61
C ARG A 184 18.36 -32.55 2.06
N ILE A 185 18.65 -32.94 3.31
CA ILE A 185 18.22 -34.21 3.89
C ILE A 185 16.70 -34.20 4.13
N ASP A 186 16.12 -33.10 4.62
CA ASP A 186 14.66 -33.01 4.81
C ASP A 186 13.91 -33.12 3.48
N LEU A 187 14.41 -32.44 2.44
CA LEU A 187 13.88 -32.50 1.07
C LEU A 187 13.96 -33.92 0.49
N GLN A 188 15.07 -34.62 0.70
CA GLN A 188 15.24 -36.03 0.29
C GLN A 188 14.31 -36.96 1.08
N ASN A 189 14.11 -36.70 2.37
CA ASN A 189 13.25 -37.50 3.24
C ASN A 189 11.78 -37.39 2.87
N ILE A 190 11.25 -36.19 2.63
CA ILE A 190 9.88 -36.06 2.09
C ILE A 190 9.80 -36.66 0.67
N ALA A 191 10.85 -36.52 -0.14
CA ALA A 191 11.06 -37.26 -1.39
C ALA A 191 10.78 -38.77 -1.27
N LEU A 192 11.47 -39.42 -0.32
CA LEU A 192 11.34 -40.86 -0.05
C LEU A 192 9.97 -41.21 0.55
N TRP A 193 9.41 -40.34 1.39
CA TRP A 193 8.08 -40.52 1.97
C TRP A 193 7.00 -40.66 0.89
N HIS A 194 7.06 -39.87 -0.18
CA HIS A 194 6.12 -39.98 -1.30
C HIS A 194 6.19 -41.35 -1.97
N LYS A 195 7.40 -41.84 -2.23
CA LYS A 195 7.64 -43.13 -2.91
C LYS A 195 7.27 -44.34 -2.04
N ASN A 196 7.53 -44.27 -0.75
CA ASN A 196 7.47 -45.42 0.16
C ASN A 196 6.24 -45.44 1.07
N GLY A 197 5.40 -44.39 1.05
CA GLY A 197 4.29 -44.18 1.99
C GLY A 197 4.74 -43.84 3.44
N THR A 198 6.00 -44.10 3.77
CA THR A 198 6.61 -43.93 5.10
C THR A 198 8.03 -43.35 4.96
N VAL A 199 8.57 -42.76 6.03
CA VAL A 199 9.97 -42.31 6.07
C VAL A 199 10.59 -42.54 7.44
N GLU A 200 11.84 -43.00 7.50
CA GLU A 200 12.55 -43.22 8.75
C GLU A 200 13.50 -42.05 9.05
N ILE A 201 13.29 -41.40 10.19
CA ILE A 201 14.10 -40.29 10.69
C ILE A 201 14.79 -40.73 11.98
N ARG A 202 16.06 -41.15 11.89
CA ARG A 202 16.90 -41.57 13.04
C ARG A 202 16.23 -42.65 13.91
N GLY A 203 15.73 -43.73 13.30
CA GLY A 203 15.03 -44.81 14.01
C GLY A 203 13.55 -44.55 14.32
N TYR A 204 13.00 -43.36 13.98
CA TYR A 204 11.57 -43.08 14.05
C TYR A 204 10.93 -43.20 12.65
N THR A 205 10.15 -44.25 12.43
CA THR A 205 9.35 -44.40 11.20
C THR A 205 8.08 -43.56 11.27
N ILE A 206 8.00 -42.51 10.46
CA ILE A 206 6.77 -41.74 10.26
C ILE A 206 5.86 -42.52 9.31
N THR A 207 4.64 -42.81 9.77
CA THR A 207 3.59 -43.53 9.04
C THR A 207 2.32 -42.71 8.85
N ASP A 208 1.92 -41.94 9.87
CA ASP A 208 0.78 -41.02 9.85
C ASP A 208 1.24 -39.57 9.98
N LEU A 209 0.93 -38.75 8.98
CA LEU A 209 1.23 -37.32 8.97
C LEU A 209 0.40 -36.55 10.02
N GLN A 210 -0.87 -36.93 10.26
CA GLN A 210 -1.74 -36.21 11.18
C GLN A 210 -1.34 -36.43 12.63
N ALA A 211 -0.90 -37.64 13.00
CA ALA A 211 -0.28 -37.90 14.30
C ALA A 211 0.98 -37.04 14.53
N GLU A 212 1.84 -36.88 13.52
CA GLU A 212 3.03 -36.02 13.62
C GLU A 212 2.70 -34.54 13.75
N LEU A 213 1.76 -34.02 12.94
CA LEU A 213 1.32 -32.62 13.04
C LEU A 213 0.71 -32.31 14.41
N GLN A 214 -0.04 -33.24 15.01
CA GLN A 214 -0.52 -33.10 16.40
C GLN A 214 0.61 -33.07 17.43
N VAL A 215 1.77 -33.68 17.17
CA VAL A 215 2.96 -33.54 18.03
C VAL A 215 3.62 -32.17 17.82
N VAL A 216 3.74 -31.70 16.58
CA VAL A 216 4.27 -30.36 16.25
C VAL A 216 3.41 -29.25 16.88
N GLU A 217 2.09 -29.27 16.69
CA GLU A 217 1.18 -28.28 17.27
C GLU A 217 1.15 -28.32 18.80
N ARG A 218 1.27 -29.51 19.40
CA ARG A 218 1.44 -29.64 20.86
C ARG A 218 2.73 -28.99 21.33
N TRP A 219 3.81 -29.07 20.55
CA TRP A 219 5.09 -28.45 20.88
C TRP A 219 5.07 -26.92 20.70
N LEU A 220 4.41 -26.42 19.65
CA LEU A 220 4.21 -24.98 19.41
C LEU A 220 3.26 -24.33 20.44
N SER A 221 2.27 -25.07 20.93
CA SER A 221 1.33 -24.59 21.96
C SER A 221 1.89 -24.64 23.40
N TYR A 222 3.09 -25.20 23.62
CA TYR A 222 3.84 -25.10 24.88
C TYR A 222 4.44 -23.69 25.08
N LYS A 223 3.56 -22.69 25.23
CA LYS A 223 3.93 -21.27 25.38
C LYS A 223 4.78 -20.98 26.62
N LEU A 224 5.47 -19.84 26.57
CA LEU A 224 6.27 -19.24 27.66
C LEU A 224 5.53 -19.00 28.99
N GLU A 225 4.21 -19.25 29.06
CA GLU A 225 3.41 -19.10 30.27
C GLU A 225 3.81 -20.11 31.37
N HIS A 226 4.42 -21.24 31.00
CA HIS A 226 5.11 -22.15 31.92
C HIS A 226 6.59 -21.81 32.16
N LEU A 227 7.18 -20.86 31.42
CA LEU A 227 8.50 -20.27 31.67
C LEU A 227 8.40 -19.03 32.57
N ARG A 228 7.49 -19.03 33.55
CA ARG A 228 7.51 -18.04 34.64
C ARG A 228 8.78 -18.22 35.47
N PHE A 229 9.64 -17.20 35.44
CA PHE A 229 10.76 -17.07 36.36
C PHE A 229 10.26 -16.85 37.80
N SER A 230 9.94 -17.95 38.49
CA SER A 230 9.98 -17.98 39.93
C SER A 230 11.44 -17.96 40.40
N THR A 231 11.70 -17.28 41.52
CA THR A 231 13.05 -17.14 42.08
C THR A 231 13.52 -18.47 42.67
N GLY A 232 14.44 -19.14 41.97
CA GLY A 232 15.04 -20.41 42.42
C GLY A 232 14.63 -21.60 41.55
N LEU A 233 15.51 -22.62 41.49
CA LEU A 233 15.43 -23.73 40.54
C LEU A 233 14.10 -24.48 40.56
N ARG A 234 13.44 -24.54 39.38
CA ARG A 234 13.10 -25.81 38.70
C ARG A 234 12.79 -25.53 37.22
N VAL A 235 13.70 -25.96 36.35
CA VAL A 235 13.34 -26.26 34.95
C VAL A 235 12.45 -27.49 34.98
N ILE A 236 11.43 -27.56 34.12
CA ILE A 236 10.59 -28.76 34.01
C ILE A 236 11.45 -29.91 33.46
N ASP A 237 11.53 -31.01 34.20
CA ASP A 237 12.30 -32.20 33.82
C ASP A 237 11.70 -32.87 32.56
N MET A 238 12.18 -32.44 31.39
CA MET A 238 12.36 -33.34 30.25
C MET A 238 13.62 -34.18 30.55
N PRO A 239 13.51 -35.47 30.90
CA PRO A 239 14.65 -36.24 31.39
C PRO A 239 15.68 -36.49 30.29
N GLY A 240 16.79 -35.76 30.30
CA GLY A 240 18.00 -36.13 29.58
C GLY A 240 18.82 -35.02 28.88
N SER A 241 18.31 -33.80 28.69
CA SER A 241 19.01 -32.76 27.91
C SER A 241 19.14 -31.41 28.62
N ALA A 242 20.35 -30.85 28.66
CA ALA A 242 20.65 -29.63 29.39
C ALA A 242 20.56 -28.33 28.55
N GLN A 243 19.88 -27.33 29.12
CA GLN A 243 20.14 -25.89 28.92
C GLN A 243 20.08 -25.29 27.49
N ALA A 244 19.23 -25.81 26.61
CA ALA A 244 18.86 -25.09 25.38
C ALA A 244 17.34 -25.09 25.16
N THR A 245 16.67 -23.98 25.52
CA THR A 245 15.29 -23.71 25.11
C THR A 245 15.27 -23.31 23.63
N HIS A 246 15.27 -24.29 22.74
CA HIS A 246 15.08 -24.10 21.30
C HIS A 246 13.63 -23.72 21.02
N LEU A 247 13.25 -22.47 21.30
CA LEU A 247 11.91 -21.97 20.97
C LEU A 247 11.72 -22.03 19.44
N LEU A 248 10.75 -22.84 19.02
CA LEU A 248 10.34 -22.99 17.63
C LEU A 248 9.07 -22.17 17.38
N ALA A 249 8.98 -21.59 16.19
CA ALA A 249 7.79 -20.93 15.68
C ALA A 249 7.53 -21.42 14.24
N LYS A 250 6.36 -21.09 13.69
CA LYS A 250 6.15 -21.10 12.23
C LYS A 250 6.47 -19.71 11.67
N ASP A 251 7.10 -19.65 10.50
CA ASP A 251 7.26 -18.42 9.73
C ASP A 251 5.99 -18.05 8.93
N GLU A 252 6.07 -16.99 8.13
CA GLU A 252 4.94 -16.47 7.34
C GLU A 252 4.46 -17.43 6.22
N PHE A 253 5.27 -18.44 5.86
CA PHE A 253 4.90 -19.51 4.92
C PHE A 253 4.63 -20.85 5.61
N GLY A 254 4.60 -20.87 6.95
CA GLY A 254 4.20 -22.02 7.77
C GLY A 254 5.31 -23.02 8.13
N ILE A 255 6.56 -22.79 7.71
CA ILE A 255 7.68 -23.70 8.01
C ILE A 255 8.20 -23.44 9.43
N LEU A 256 8.61 -24.51 10.12
CA LEU A 256 9.25 -24.43 11.43
C LEU A 256 10.61 -23.71 11.37
N VAL A 257 10.77 -22.69 12.21
CA VAL A 257 11.98 -21.88 12.37
C VAL A 257 12.34 -21.75 13.86
N GLN A 258 13.62 -21.48 14.17
CA GLN A 258 14.06 -21.19 15.54
C GLN A 258 13.98 -19.67 15.82
N GLU A 259 13.27 -19.29 16.89
CA GLU A 259 12.89 -17.90 17.21
C GLU A 259 14.07 -16.92 17.35
N SER A 260 15.27 -17.44 17.65
CA SER A 260 16.50 -16.65 17.87
C SER A 260 16.99 -15.85 16.65
N HIS A 261 16.45 -16.06 15.45
CA HIS A 261 16.77 -15.26 14.26
C HIS A 261 16.17 -13.84 14.25
N GLY A 262 15.20 -13.54 15.13
CA GLY A 262 14.48 -12.25 15.08
C GLY A 262 15.33 -11.01 15.40
N LYS A 263 16.26 -11.07 16.37
CA LYS A 263 17.10 -9.93 16.78
C LYS A 263 18.45 -10.36 17.34
N LYS A 264 19.54 -9.65 16.97
CA LYS A 264 20.81 -9.69 17.71
C LYS A 264 20.55 -9.28 19.17
N ARG A 265 20.71 -10.21 20.12
CA ARG A 265 20.86 -9.84 21.53
C ARG A 265 22.26 -9.27 21.75
N GLU A 266 22.36 -7.95 21.89
CA GLU A 266 23.54 -7.38 22.53
C GLU A 266 23.66 -7.92 23.95
N ARG A 267 24.89 -8.25 24.35
CA ARG A 267 25.17 -9.01 25.55
C ARG A 267 25.25 -8.08 26.76
N LEU A 268 24.12 -7.53 27.16
CA LEU A 268 23.98 -6.73 28.38
C LEU A 268 24.49 -7.52 29.59
N SER A 269 25.67 -7.13 30.08
CA SER A 269 26.25 -7.65 31.30
C SER A 269 25.50 -7.06 32.50
N ILE A 270 24.49 -7.79 32.96
CA ILE A 270 23.84 -7.48 34.24
C ILE A 270 24.89 -7.62 35.34
N GLY A 271 25.20 -6.50 36.00
CA GLY A 271 26.19 -6.45 37.07
C GLY A 271 25.75 -7.25 38.29
N THR A 272 26.73 -7.80 39.00
CA THR A 272 26.51 -8.38 40.33
C THR A 272 26.08 -7.30 41.32
N LEU A 273 25.00 -7.55 42.04
CA LEU A 273 24.66 -6.82 43.26
C LEU A 273 25.69 -7.17 44.34
N GLU A 274 26.36 -6.16 44.87
CA GLU A 274 27.09 -6.22 46.15
C GLU A 274 26.61 -5.09 47.07
N ASP A 275 26.92 -5.22 48.36
CA ASP A 275 26.14 -4.69 49.49
C ASP A 275 26.40 -3.20 49.85
N GLU A 276 25.56 -2.62 50.71
CA GLU A 276 25.62 -1.19 51.05
C GLU A 276 26.86 -0.80 51.88
N GLY A 277 27.62 0.21 51.43
CA GLY A 277 28.99 0.49 51.92
C GLY A 277 29.38 1.95 52.24
N SER A 278 28.47 2.93 52.19
CA SER A 278 28.73 4.35 52.56
C SER A 278 29.69 5.14 51.60
N PRO A 279 29.96 6.46 51.75
CA PRO A 279 29.49 7.39 50.71
C PRO A 279 30.50 8.48 50.21
N ARG A 280 29.99 9.36 49.31
CA ARG A 280 30.64 10.52 48.62
C ARG A 280 31.31 10.14 47.28
N LYS A 281 31.40 11.02 46.27
CA LYS A 281 31.09 12.47 46.14
C LYS A 281 30.68 12.77 44.67
N LYS A 282 29.84 13.80 44.43
CA LYS A 282 29.56 14.31 43.07
C LYS A 282 30.71 15.19 42.54
N VAL A 283 30.94 15.13 41.22
CA VAL A 283 31.15 16.22 40.22
C VAL A 283 31.79 15.56 38.99
N GLY A 284 31.45 16.01 37.78
CA GLY A 284 32.11 15.58 36.53
C GLY A 284 32.22 16.76 35.58
N LEU A 285 32.89 16.57 34.44
CA LEU A 285 32.80 17.43 33.26
C LEU A 285 33.50 16.77 32.04
N GLN A 286 32.90 17.01 30.87
CA GLN A 286 33.47 17.13 29.52
C GLN A 286 34.40 16.06 28.89
N GLU A 287 34.34 16.08 27.56
CA GLU A 287 35.10 15.31 26.59
C GLU A 287 36.61 15.53 26.67
N ILE A 288 37.39 14.54 26.21
CA ILE A 288 38.50 14.77 25.27
C ILE A 288 38.77 13.46 24.50
N VAL A 289 39.16 13.59 23.23
CA VAL A 289 39.45 12.49 22.31
C VAL A 289 40.82 11.86 22.60
N VAL A 290 40.89 10.53 22.64
CA VAL A 290 42.16 9.77 22.61
C VAL A 290 42.03 8.54 21.71
N GLN A 291 43.01 8.32 20.84
CA GLN A 291 43.21 7.07 20.09
C GLN A 291 44.29 6.20 20.76
N SER A 292 44.22 4.89 20.49
CA SER A 292 45.36 3.94 20.50
C SER A 292 45.80 3.26 21.83
N THR A 293 45.86 1.93 21.75
CA THR A 293 46.86 0.99 22.34
C THR A 293 47.16 0.92 23.85
N ASN A 294 46.72 -0.19 24.45
CA ASN A 294 47.48 -1.24 25.16
C ASN A 294 48.43 -0.96 26.37
N ASN A 295 48.40 -1.96 27.26
CA ASN A 295 49.40 -2.44 28.24
C ASN A 295 49.47 -1.83 29.68
N GLU A 296 49.11 -2.70 30.62
CA GLU A 296 49.83 -3.06 31.87
C GLU A 296 50.59 -2.00 32.69
N GLY A 297 50.16 -1.77 33.94
CA GLY A 297 50.92 -1.06 34.97
C GLY A 297 50.47 -1.38 36.40
N ARG A 298 51.39 -1.62 37.33
CA ARG A 298 51.12 -2.10 38.70
C ARG A 298 51.48 -1.06 39.78
N LYS A 299 50.57 -0.89 40.75
CA LYS A 299 50.79 -0.58 42.19
C LYS A 299 51.20 0.84 42.69
N SER A 300 50.37 1.31 43.63
CA SER A 300 50.67 1.75 45.02
C SER A 300 51.10 3.19 45.41
N ASN A 301 50.17 3.84 46.12
CA ASN A 301 50.28 4.50 47.44
C ASN A 301 51.30 5.63 47.72
N LYS A 302 50.77 6.86 47.84
CA LYS A 302 50.83 7.83 48.99
C LYS A 302 50.15 9.14 48.54
N GLY A 303 49.44 9.96 49.33
CA GLY A 303 49.09 9.87 50.76
C GLY A 303 49.61 11.07 51.57
N VAL A 304 48.78 12.11 51.81
CA VAL A 304 49.00 13.23 52.77
C VAL A 304 47.68 14.00 53.03
N GLN A 305 47.60 14.77 54.12
CA GLN A 305 46.44 15.56 54.59
C GLN A 305 46.34 16.94 53.85
N ILE A 306 45.38 17.86 54.06
CA ILE A 306 45.15 18.74 55.25
C ILE A 306 43.76 19.47 55.16
N GLU A 307 43.33 20.00 56.31
CA GLU A 307 42.32 21.02 56.71
C GLU A 307 42.05 22.21 55.75
N SER A 308 41.04 23.11 55.88
CA SER A 308 39.85 23.34 56.77
C SER A 308 38.87 24.39 56.16
N SER A 309 37.68 24.60 56.79
CA SER A 309 36.88 25.87 56.92
C SER A 309 36.83 26.91 55.75
N ILE A 310 35.71 27.45 55.24
CA ILE A 310 34.66 28.38 55.79
C ILE A 310 33.53 28.46 54.68
N GLY A 311 32.24 28.85 54.85
CA GLY A 311 31.42 29.31 56.00
C GLY A 311 30.71 30.67 55.76
N GLY A 312 29.47 30.70 55.21
CA GLY A 312 28.71 31.95 54.93
C GLY A 312 27.27 31.72 54.43
N GLN A 313 26.41 32.76 54.41
CA GLN A 313 24.94 32.60 54.63
C GLN A 313 24.05 33.73 54.01
N VAL A 314 22.75 33.45 53.75
CA VAL A 314 21.62 34.39 53.42
C VAL A 314 21.78 35.22 52.10
N SER A 315 20.78 35.82 51.40
CA SER A 315 19.33 36.09 51.59
C SER A 315 18.50 36.09 50.28
N LEU A 316 17.16 36.18 50.40
CA LEU A 316 16.16 36.39 49.33
C LEU A 316 15.66 37.84 49.28
N GLY A 317 14.99 38.22 48.17
CA GLY A 317 14.22 39.47 48.01
C GLY A 317 13.35 39.46 46.76
N SER A 318 12.22 40.18 46.76
CA SER A 318 11.23 40.26 45.67
C SER A 318 10.71 41.69 45.47
N ALA A 319 10.07 41.98 44.31
CA ALA A 319 9.29 43.20 44.10
C ALA A 319 8.23 43.01 42.99
N ASP A 320 7.05 43.62 43.19
CA ASP A 320 5.98 43.77 42.20
C ASP A 320 6.06 45.13 41.48
N THR A 321 5.43 45.26 40.31
CA THR A 321 4.84 46.56 39.91
C THR A 321 3.66 46.40 38.94
N ARG A 322 2.65 47.27 39.11
CA ARG A 322 1.52 47.53 38.18
C ARG A 322 1.73 48.90 37.52
N VAL A 323 1.13 49.11 36.34
CA VAL A 323 0.44 50.36 35.91
C VAL A 323 -0.38 50.06 34.64
N ASP A 324 -1.27 50.97 34.24
CA ASP A 324 -2.45 50.75 33.39
C ASP A 324 -2.74 51.98 32.47
N ILE A 325 -3.77 51.90 31.61
CA ILE A 325 -4.51 52.99 30.91
C ILE A 325 -4.03 53.43 29.49
N SER A 326 -4.80 52.97 28.48
CA SER A 326 -5.25 53.57 27.19
C SER A 326 -4.46 54.64 26.40
N SER A 327 -4.50 54.59 25.05
CA SER A 327 -5.48 55.38 24.24
C SER A 327 -5.19 55.45 22.71
N LEU A 328 -6.26 55.69 21.92
CA LEU A 328 -6.37 56.33 20.59
C LEU A 328 -5.72 55.71 19.32
N CYS A 329 -6.54 55.64 18.26
CA CYS A 329 -6.16 55.72 16.83
C CYS A 329 -6.33 57.18 16.34
N PRO A 330 -5.85 57.55 15.12
CA PRO A 330 -6.72 57.42 13.94
C PRO A 330 -5.97 57.13 12.60
N GLU A 331 -6.77 56.99 11.53
CA GLU A 331 -6.58 57.38 10.10
C GLU A 331 -5.14 57.40 9.49
N ALA A 332 -4.82 56.63 8.44
CA ALA A 332 -5.37 56.54 7.07
C ALA A 332 -4.77 57.55 6.07
N GLU A 333 -3.99 57.05 5.11
CA GLU A 333 -3.57 57.76 3.89
C GLU A 333 -3.74 56.85 2.66
N ALA A 334 -3.99 57.45 1.48
CA ALA A 334 -4.11 56.77 0.20
C ALA A 334 -2.96 57.15 -0.74
N GLY A 335 -2.41 56.17 -1.46
CA GLY A 335 -1.32 56.38 -2.42
C GLY A 335 -1.70 55.93 -3.83
N THR A 336 -1.91 56.89 -4.72
CA THR A 336 -2.10 56.70 -6.17
C THR A 336 -0.78 56.94 -6.93
N MET A 337 -0.78 56.78 -8.26
CA MET A 337 0.34 56.95 -9.23
C MET A 337 1.22 55.69 -9.43
N ALA A 338 1.77 55.39 -10.61
CA ALA A 338 1.48 55.82 -11.99
C ALA A 338 2.14 54.85 -13.02
N ASN A 339 1.90 55.06 -14.32
CA ASN A 339 2.48 54.27 -15.42
C ASN A 339 3.96 54.63 -15.69
N GLU A 340 4.78 53.63 -16.02
CA GLU A 340 5.96 53.72 -16.91
C GLU A 340 6.12 52.42 -17.73
N SER A 341 6.97 52.40 -18.76
CA SER A 341 6.47 52.54 -20.14
C SER A 341 7.56 52.30 -21.20
N GLU A 342 7.36 51.29 -22.05
CA GLU A 342 8.01 51.10 -23.37
C GLU A 342 9.55 50.88 -23.39
N GLY A 343 10.09 50.49 -24.56
CA GLY A 343 11.48 50.07 -24.82
C GLY A 343 11.63 48.54 -24.90
N GLU A 344 11.50 47.85 -26.04
CA GLU A 344 12.14 47.92 -27.38
C GLU A 344 13.55 47.28 -27.48
N ASP A 345 13.65 46.40 -28.47
CA ASP A 345 14.79 45.94 -29.30
C ASP A 345 16.10 45.36 -28.71
N GLY A 346 16.56 44.29 -29.36
CA GLY A 346 17.84 43.60 -29.12
C GLY A 346 18.00 42.39 -30.06
N ASN A 347 18.67 42.58 -31.20
CA ASN A 347 18.78 41.59 -32.28
C ASN A 347 19.86 40.50 -32.03
N GLU A 348 19.78 39.46 -32.85
CA GLU A 348 20.87 38.70 -33.51
C GLU A 348 22.26 38.61 -32.83
N ASP A 349 22.82 37.39 -32.73
CA ASP A 349 23.86 37.01 -33.70
C ASP A 349 24.00 35.48 -33.85
N GLU A 350 24.67 35.05 -34.92
CA GLU A 350 24.98 33.66 -35.25
C GLU A 350 26.37 33.23 -34.75
N SER A 351 26.56 31.94 -34.47
CA SER A 351 27.89 31.31 -34.54
C SER A 351 27.78 29.83 -34.91
N GLN A 352 27.99 29.53 -36.18
CA GLN A 352 28.41 28.19 -36.63
C GLN A 352 29.88 27.99 -36.24
N ASP A 353 30.33 26.75 -36.04
CA ASP A 353 31.72 26.39 -36.36
C ASP A 353 31.89 24.88 -36.58
N GLU A 354 32.77 24.61 -37.54
CA GLU A 354 33.06 23.43 -38.34
C GLU A 354 33.43 22.09 -37.65
N ASP A 355 33.03 21.00 -38.31
CA ASP A 355 33.79 19.79 -38.71
C ASP A 355 34.74 19.02 -37.76
N GLY A 356 34.60 17.68 -37.82
CA GLY A 356 35.56 16.68 -37.32
C GLY A 356 35.38 15.34 -38.05
N VAL A 357 36.43 14.86 -38.74
CA VAL A 357 36.36 13.86 -39.81
C VAL A 357 37.10 12.54 -39.46
N GLU A 358 36.88 11.51 -40.29
CA GLU A 358 37.68 10.27 -40.49
C GLU A 358 37.40 9.01 -39.63
N ASP A 359 36.73 8.05 -40.29
CA ASP A 359 37.16 6.69 -40.63
C ASP A 359 37.80 5.72 -39.61
N GLY A 360 37.42 4.45 -39.73
CA GLY A 360 37.95 3.35 -38.90
C GLY A 360 37.48 1.95 -39.28
N ALA A 361 37.47 1.60 -40.58
CA ALA A 361 37.11 0.24 -41.02
C ALA A 361 38.26 -0.77 -40.79
N GLY A 362 38.03 -1.80 -39.98
CA GLY A 362 38.97 -2.91 -39.75
C GLY A 362 38.27 -4.25 -39.91
N ASN A 363 38.76 -5.09 -40.83
CA ASN A 363 38.13 -6.34 -41.23
C ASN A 363 39.20 -7.44 -41.40
N GLU A 364 39.36 -8.29 -40.38
CA GLU A 364 40.31 -9.41 -40.41
C GLU A 364 39.59 -10.74 -40.16
N THR A 365 39.86 -11.69 -41.06
CA THR A 365 39.36 -13.06 -41.02
C THR A 365 40.55 -14.00 -40.89
N GLU A 366 40.57 -14.84 -39.85
CA GLU A 366 41.50 -15.97 -39.79
C GLU A 366 40.74 -17.29 -39.73
N ASN A 367 41.20 -18.25 -40.53
CA ASN A 367 40.78 -19.65 -40.48
C ASN A 367 41.87 -20.43 -39.76
N GLU A 368 41.52 -21.25 -38.78
CA GLU A 368 42.32 -22.43 -38.44
C GLU A 368 41.42 -23.67 -38.43
N ALA A 369 41.98 -24.80 -38.83
CA ALA A 369 41.31 -26.08 -38.99
C ALA A 369 42.27 -27.21 -38.63
N GLU A 370 41.71 -28.42 -38.42
CA GLU A 370 42.43 -29.61 -37.93
C GLU A 370 42.84 -29.46 -36.43
N ASP A 371 42.88 -30.49 -35.59
CA ASP A 371 43.27 -31.88 -35.87
C ASP A 371 42.42 -32.94 -35.09
N ARG A 372 42.91 -34.18 -34.97
CA ARG A 372 42.11 -35.41 -35.05
C ARG A 372 42.49 -36.53 -34.06
N ALA A 373 41.54 -36.96 -33.24
CA ALA A 373 41.42 -38.31 -32.65
C ALA A 373 39.94 -38.51 -32.24
N GLN A 374 39.20 -39.56 -32.62
CA GLN A 374 39.41 -41.01 -32.43
C GLN A 374 39.56 -41.44 -30.97
N ASP A 375 38.47 -41.96 -30.41
CA ASP A 375 38.48 -43.27 -29.76
C ASP A 375 37.12 -43.96 -29.98
N VAL A 376 37.08 -45.29 -29.89
CA VAL A 376 35.92 -46.13 -30.23
C VAL A 376 35.70 -47.19 -29.15
N ASP A 377 34.48 -47.22 -28.61
CA ASP A 377 33.78 -48.40 -28.07
C ASP A 377 32.32 -47.97 -27.80
N GLY A 378 31.31 -48.84 -27.84
CA GLY A 378 31.31 -50.28 -28.11
C GLY A 378 30.12 -50.94 -27.38
N GLU A 379 29.35 -51.78 -28.08
CA GLU A 379 28.26 -52.62 -27.52
C GLU A 379 27.02 -51.91 -26.92
N THR A 380 25.84 -52.52 -26.80
CA THR A 380 25.13 -53.50 -27.66
C THR A 380 23.60 -53.25 -27.55
N VAL A 381 22.82 -53.74 -28.51
CA VAL A 381 21.34 -53.72 -28.49
C VAL A 381 20.81 -55.15 -28.28
N PRO A 382 19.73 -55.33 -27.50
CA PRO A 382 18.76 -56.37 -27.82
C PRO A 382 17.28 -55.91 -27.76
N ASN A 383 16.68 -55.84 -28.95
CA ASN A 383 15.36 -56.37 -29.34
C ASN A 383 14.20 -56.50 -28.32
N THR A 384 13.08 -55.87 -28.68
CA THR A 384 11.68 -56.33 -28.50
C THR A 384 11.41 -57.71 -29.14
N PRO A 385 10.30 -58.45 -28.88
CA PRO A 385 8.99 -58.04 -28.32
C PRO A 385 8.59 -58.87 -27.06
N GLU A 386 7.36 -58.93 -26.54
CA GLU A 386 6.13 -59.53 -27.12
C GLU A 386 4.90 -59.39 -26.17
N GLU A 387 3.74 -59.89 -26.64
CA GLU A 387 2.47 -60.19 -25.95
C GLU A 387 1.63 -59.10 -25.24
N ALA A 388 0.33 -59.15 -25.54
CA ALA A 388 -0.75 -58.61 -24.74
C ALA A 388 -1.57 -59.77 -24.15
N PRO A 389 -2.51 -59.49 -23.23
CA PRO A 389 -3.82 -60.11 -23.43
C PRO A 389 -4.98 -59.10 -23.35
N GLN A 390 -6.08 -59.47 -24.01
CA GLN A 390 -7.40 -58.87 -23.79
C GLN A 390 -8.09 -59.64 -22.66
N GLU A 391 -8.90 -58.98 -21.84
CA GLU A 391 -9.99 -59.63 -21.11
C GLU A 391 -11.19 -58.68 -20.95
N THR A 392 -12.33 -59.19 -20.48
CA THR A 392 -13.63 -58.78 -21.03
C THR A 392 -14.80 -58.75 -20.03
N ILE A 393 -15.72 -57.79 -20.27
CA ILE A 393 -17.16 -57.81 -19.93
C ILE A 393 -17.55 -57.53 -18.45
N ALA A 394 -18.79 -57.02 -18.32
CA ALA A 394 -19.57 -56.62 -17.14
C ALA A 394 -19.38 -55.15 -16.69
N SER A 395 -20.27 -54.20 -16.99
CA SER A 395 -21.73 -54.11 -16.72
C SER A 395 -22.10 -54.10 -15.24
N ASP A 396 -22.42 -52.92 -14.71
CA ASP A 396 -23.76 -52.73 -14.14
C ASP A 396 -24.18 -51.25 -14.13
N SER A 397 -25.49 -51.02 -14.16
CA SER A 397 -26.08 -49.67 -14.27
C SER A 397 -27.06 -49.39 -13.13
N ALA A 398 -26.80 -48.32 -12.37
CA ALA A 398 -27.71 -47.82 -11.35
C ALA A 398 -27.97 -46.32 -11.55
N SER A 399 -29.13 -45.98 -12.11
CA SER A 399 -29.62 -44.60 -12.19
C SER A 399 -30.35 -44.20 -10.90
N TYR A 400 -30.16 -42.95 -10.47
CA TYR A 400 -31.00 -42.33 -9.44
C TYR A 400 -31.64 -41.06 -9.98
N THR A 401 -32.85 -41.20 -10.52
CA THR A 401 -33.71 -40.09 -10.94
C THR A 401 -34.47 -39.53 -9.75
N SER A 402 -34.12 -38.32 -9.31
CA SER A 402 -34.87 -37.59 -8.28
C SER A 402 -35.94 -36.70 -8.92
N THR A 403 -37.14 -37.23 -9.08
CA THR A 403 -38.32 -36.45 -9.51
C THR A 403 -38.67 -35.42 -8.43
N ILE A 404 -38.85 -34.15 -8.81
CA ILE A 404 -39.48 -33.13 -7.95
C ILE A 404 -40.80 -32.73 -8.59
N HIS A 405 -41.85 -32.68 -7.79
CA HIS A 405 -43.21 -32.38 -8.23
C HIS A 405 -43.38 -30.92 -8.61
N GLU A 406 -43.94 -30.68 -9.80
CA GLU A 406 -44.75 -29.49 -10.03
C GLU A 406 -45.99 -29.56 -9.12
N SER A 407 -46.36 -28.42 -8.51
CA SER A 407 -47.62 -28.28 -7.77
C SER A 407 -48.12 -26.85 -7.88
N GLU A 408 -49.06 -26.63 -8.79
CA GLU A 408 -49.82 -25.39 -8.89
C GLU A 408 -50.75 -25.25 -7.67
N SER A 409 -50.82 -24.06 -7.06
CA SER A 409 -52.05 -23.66 -6.37
C SER A 409 -52.17 -22.14 -6.17
N THR A 410 -53.29 -21.61 -6.66
CA THR A 410 -54.03 -20.44 -6.13
C THR A 410 -53.28 -19.13 -5.87
N GLN A 411 -53.55 -18.15 -6.73
CA GLN A 411 -53.54 -16.72 -6.39
C GLN A 411 -54.37 -16.45 -5.12
N ARG A 412 -53.98 -15.45 -4.33
CA ARG A 412 -54.86 -14.87 -3.30
C ARG A 412 -54.59 -13.37 -3.13
N GLU A 413 -55.48 -12.55 -3.67
CA GLU A 413 -55.43 -11.10 -3.54
C GLU A 413 -55.69 -10.67 -2.09
N THR A 414 -55.00 -9.62 -1.63
CA THR A 414 -55.34 -8.89 -0.40
C THR A 414 -55.15 -7.38 -0.64
N PRO A 415 -55.94 -6.51 0.03
CA PRO A 415 -56.33 -5.23 -0.56
C PRO A 415 -55.47 -4.01 -0.19
N ILE A 416 -55.54 -3.00 -1.05
CA ILE A 416 -55.04 -1.64 -0.83
C ILE A 416 -55.87 -0.93 0.26
N PRO A 417 -55.27 -0.33 1.29
CA PRO A 417 -55.96 0.58 2.20
C PRO A 417 -55.99 2.02 1.62
N THR A 418 -57.18 2.58 1.46
CA THR A 418 -57.37 4.02 1.16
C THR A 418 -57.21 4.88 2.42
N PRO A 419 -56.80 6.16 2.30
CA PRO A 419 -56.47 7.01 3.44
C PRO A 419 -57.72 7.55 4.18
N ILE A 420 -57.57 7.71 5.50
CA ILE A 420 -58.58 8.33 6.38
C ILE A 420 -58.44 9.85 6.34
N SER A 421 -59.56 10.58 6.40
CA SER A 421 -59.61 12.05 6.31
C SER A 421 -59.82 12.73 7.67
N THR A 422 -59.36 14.00 7.74
CA THR A 422 -59.77 15.07 8.70
C THR A 422 -59.44 14.86 10.20
N PRO A 423 -59.41 15.94 11.04
CA PRO A 423 -59.83 17.33 10.80
C PRO A 423 -58.72 18.39 10.85
N ALA A 424 -59.11 19.64 10.57
CA ALA A 424 -58.25 20.82 10.60
C ALA A 424 -58.25 21.54 11.97
N THR A 425 -57.16 22.25 12.27
CA THR A 425 -57.05 23.23 13.38
C THR A 425 -56.17 24.40 12.94
N SER A 426 -56.42 25.60 13.47
CA SER A 426 -55.92 26.86 12.91
C SER A 426 -55.24 27.79 13.93
N SER A 427 -53.93 28.03 13.76
CA SER A 427 -53.15 29.18 14.27
C SER A 427 -51.74 29.11 13.66
N ALA A 428 -51.18 30.05 12.88
CA ALA A 428 -51.11 31.53 12.97
C ALA A 428 -50.00 32.06 13.89
N ALA A 429 -48.75 32.05 13.39
CA ALA A 429 -47.67 33.02 13.70
C ALA A 429 -46.46 32.84 12.76
N ASP A 430 -45.74 33.93 12.45
CA ASP A 430 -44.40 34.08 11.86
C ASP A 430 -43.81 32.97 10.95
N ASN A 431 -43.97 33.17 9.63
CA ASN A 431 -43.01 32.70 8.62
C ASN A 431 -42.13 33.87 8.16
N SER A 432 -40.90 33.98 8.68
CA SER A 432 -39.82 34.74 8.05
C SER A 432 -38.90 33.76 7.31
N GLU A 433 -39.31 33.32 6.12
CA GLU A 433 -38.48 32.43 5.30
C GLU A 433 -37.19 33.14 4.86
N PRO A 434 -36.02 32.48 4.91
CA PRO A 434 -34.84 32.97 4.20
C PRO A 434 -35.12 32.96 2.68
N PRO A 435 -34.47 33.84 1.89
CA PRO A 435 -34.78 33.96 0.48
C PRO A 435 -34.52 32.66 -0.26
N GLN A 436 -35.57 32.04 -0.80
CA GLN A 436 -35.45 30.94 -1.74
C GLN A 436 -34.63 31.45 -2.94
N ALA A 437 -33.45 30.89 -3.13
CA ALA A 437 -32.67 31.13 -4.35
C ALA A 437 -33.46 30.57 -5.53
N THR A 438 -34.10 31.45 -6.30
CA THR A 438 -34.84 31.06 -7.49
C THR A 438 -33.85 30.53 -8.52
N TYR A 439 -33.73 29.20 -8.61
CA TYR A 439 -33.09 28.51 -9.72
C TYR A 439 -33.88 28.80 -11.00
N ALA A 440 -33.59 29.95 -11.61
CA ALA A 440 -34.13 30.35 -12.89
C ALA A 440 -33.75 29.30 -13.94
N SER A 441 -34.68 29.00 -14.84
CA SER A 441 -34.59 27.91 -15.81
C SER A 441 -33.42 28.05 -16.80
N LEU A 442 -32.22 27.68 -16.35
CA LEU A 442 -31.00 27.54 -17.17
C LEU A 442 -30.88 26.13 -17.74
N THR A 443 -31.95 25.66 -18.36
CA THR A 443 -31.91 24.60 -19.37
C THR A 443 -32.01 25.23 -20.75
N PRO A 444 -30.90 25.62 -21.39
CA PRO A 444 -30.81 25.50 -22.84
C PRO A 444 -31.19 24.05 -23.20
N ALA A 445 -31.82 23.85 -24.36
CA ALA A 445 -31.89 22.52 -24.95
C ALA A 445 -30.47 22.14 -25.41
N PHE A 446 -29.67 21.59 -24.50
CA PHE A 446 -28.31 21.13 -24.76
C PHE A 446 -28.41 19.87 -25.62
N ASP A 447 -28.19 20.01 -26.94
CA ASP A 447 -28.19 18.85 -27.81
C ASP A 447 -26.97 17.98 -27.50
N CYS A 448 -27.25 16.73 -27.14
CA CYS A 448 -26.26 15.85 -26.54
C CYS A 448 -25.27 15.30 -27.57
N SER A 449 -25.57 15.39 -28.88
CA SER A 449 -24.67 14.97 -29.95
C SER A 449 -23.40 15.81 -30.01
N ASP A 450 -23.54 17.12 -30.08
CA ASP A 450 -22.48 18.03 -30.56
C ASP A 450 -21.36 18.21 -29.53
N SER A 451 -21.64 17.88 -28.27
CA SER A 451 -20.64 17.89 -27.18
C SER A 451 -19.72 16.67 -27.20
N ILE A 452 -20.15 15.55 -27.80
CA ILE A 452 -19.47 14.24 -27.71
C ILE A 452 -18.32 14.13 -28.71
N GLU A 453 -18.43 14.74 -29.90
CA GLU A 453 -17.42 14.62 -30.97
C GLU A 453 -16.04 15.21 -30.61
N TYR A 454 -15.96 16.05 -29.58
CA TYR A 454 -14.72 16.69 -29.14
C TYR A 454 -13.81 15.80 -28.27
N LEU A 455 -14.27 14.64 -27.81
CA LEU A 455 -13.54 13.76 -26.88
C LEU A 455 -12.49 12.85 -27.56
N SER A 456 -11.84 13.34 -28.63
CA SER A 456 -10.86 12.55 -29.40
C SER A 456 -9.57 12.26 -28.63
N GLY A 457 -9.24 10.98 -28.51
CA GLY A 457 -7.99 10.50 -27.92
C GLY A 457 -8.13 9.06 -27.44
N TYR A 458 -7.26 8.17 -27.95
CA TYR A 458 -7.37 6.70 -27.90
C TYR A 458 -7.87 6.10 -26.57
N TRP A 459 -7.48 6.67 -25.44
CA TRP A 459 -7.87 6.21 -24.12
C TRP A 459 -9.29 6.59 -23.70
N VAL A 460 -9.78 7.77 -24.10
CA VAL A 460 -11.19 8.16 -23.92
C VAL A 460 -12.05 7.57 -25.03
N ASP A 461 -11.58 7.47 -26.27
CA ASP A 461 -12.28 6.81 -27.39
C ASP A 461 -12.75 5.38 -27.01
N LYS A 462 -11.89 4.63 -26.29
CA LYS A 462 -12.21 3.29 -25.73
C LYS A 462 -13.44 3.28 -24.81
N HIS A 463 -13.59 4.32 -23.99
CA HIS A 463 -14.62 4.41 -22.94
C HIS A 463 -15.79 5.31 -23.30
N LEU A 464 -15.71 6.04 -24.42
CA LEU A 464 -16.70 7.03 -24.85
C LEU A 464 -18.11 6.44 -24.96
N ALA A 465 -18.24 5.22 -25.49
CA ALA A 465 -19.53 4.53 -25.58
C ALA A 465 -20.11 4.19 -24.18
N ALA A 466 -19.28 3.83 -23.21
CA ALA A 466 -19.70 3.57 -21.84
C ALA A 466 -20.09 4.86 -21.12
N LEU A 467 -19.27 5.92 -21.24
CA LEU A 467 -19.54 7.26 -20.72
C LEU A 467 -20.87 7.82 -21.24
N VAL A 468 -21.09 7.79 -22.55
CA VAL A 468 -22.30 8.32 -23.21
C VAL A 468 -23.54 7.49 -22.89
N THR A 469 -23.40 6.20 -22.61
CA THR A 469 -24.51 5.36 -22.14
C THR A 469 -24.84 5.67 -20.68
N TYR A 470 -23.84 5.67 -19.80
CA TYR A 470 -24.04 5.93 -18.37
C TYR A 470 -24.52 7.36 -18.08
N ALA A 471 -24.02 8.37 -18.78
CA ALA A 471 -24.50 9.76 -18.66
C ALA A 471 -25.95 9.95 -19.14
N LYS A 472 -26.53 8.98 -19.88
CA LYS A 472 -27.96 8.93 -20.20
C LYS A 472 -28.76 8.16 -19.15
N GLU A 473 -28.16 7.20 -18.46
CA GLU A 473 -28.75 6.43 -17.36
C GLU A 473 -28.81 7.19 -16.02
N THR A 474 -27.92 8.16 -15.77
CA THR A 474 -27.98 8.95 -14.53
C THR A 474 -29.06 10.03 -14.57
N ASP A 475 -29.87 10.05 -13.51
CA ASP A 475 -30.89 11.05 -13.21
C ASP A 475 -30.34 12.27 -12.43
N GLU A 476 -29.15 12.17 -11.83
CA GLU A 476 -28.55 13.24 -11.01
C GLU A 476 -28.03 14.39 -11.89
N PRO A 477 -28.65 15.60 -11.87
CA PRO A 477 -28.33 16.66 -12.81
C PRO A 477 -26.88 17.17 -12.70
N VAL A 478 -26.30 17.16 -11.49
CA VAL A 478 -24.93 17.61 -11.26
C VAL A 478 -23.91 16.59 -11.78
N GLU A 479 -24.14 15.29 -11.55
CA GLU A 479 -23.31 14.22 -12.15
C GLU A 479 -23.35 14.33 -13.66
N LYS A 480 -24.54 14.48 -14.24
CA LYS A 480 -24.76 14.61 -15.69
C LYS A 480 -24.03 15.82 -16.28
N ALA A 481 -24.09 16.96 -15.61
CA ALA A 481 -23.38 18.18 -16.01
C ALA A 481 -21.86 18.05 -15.90
N TRP A 482 -21.34 17.33 -14.89
CA TRP A 482 -19.91 17.02 -14.77
C TRP A 482 -19.45 16.03 -15.85
N LEU A 483 -20.20 14.95 -16.12
CA LEU A 483 -19.85 13.93 -17.13
C LEU A 483 -19.87 14.48 -18.56
N LEU A 484 -20.92 15.22 -18.93
CA LEU A 484 -21.11 15.74 -20.30
C LEU A 484 -20.42 17.09 -20.54
N GLY A 485 -20.13 17.86 -19.49
CA GLY A 485 -19.42 19.14 -19.57
C GLY A 485 -17.90 19.02 -19.51
N SER A 486 -17.35 17.82 -19.29
CA SER A 486 -15.91 17.60 -19.18
C SER A 486 -15.23 17.34 -20.52
N LYS A 487 -14.00 17.84 -20.67
CA LYS A 487 -13.13 17.70 -21.85
C LYS A 487 -12.19 16.50 -21.74
N CYS A 488 -11.62 16.08 -22.88
CA CYS A 488 -10.39 15.30 -22.86
C CYS A 488 -9.22 16.18 -22.37
N PRO A 489 -8.41 15.73 -21.40
CA PRO A 489 -7.17 16.41 -21.05
C PRO A 489 -6.13 16.29 -22.16
N LYS A 490 -5.33 17.33 -22.36
CA LYS A 490 -4.02 17.20 -23.00
C LYS A 490 -3.12 16.34 -22.13
N VAL A 491 -2.52 15.30 -22.69
CA VAL A 491 -1.70 14.33 -21.96
C VAL A 491 -0.25 14.43 -22.42
N TYR A 492 0.65 14.68 -21.47
CA TYR A 492 2.08 14.42 -21.64
C TYR A 492 2.40 13.00 -21.16
N CYS A 493 3.22 12.26 -21.90
CA CYS A 493 3.60 10.88 -21.55
C CYS A 493 5.12 10.75 -21.38
N ASP A 494 5.56 10.14 -20.28
CA ASP A 494 6.95 9.74 -20.05
C ASP A 494 7.00 8.32 -19.47
N GLY A 495 7.55 7.38 -20.25
CA GLY A 495 7.45 5.95 -19.99
C GLY A 495 6.06 5.35 -20.26
N GLY A 496 5.86 4.09 -19.88
CA GLY A 496 4.53 3.43 -19.91
C GLY A 496 3.99 3.04 -21.30
N GLY A 497 4.66 3.38 -22.40
CA GLY A 497 4.31 2.96 -23.76
C GLY A 497 3.12 3.69 -24.39
N LEU A 498 2.57 4.72 -23.72
CA LEU A 498 1.53 5.60 -24.25
C LEU A 498 2.15 6.80 -24.97
N ILE A 499 1.51 7.24 -26.06
CA ILE A 499 1.91 8.44 -26.81
C ILE A 499 1.09 9.62 -26.30
N GLY A 500 1.77 10.67 -25.83
CA GLY A 500 1.13 11.92 -25.41
C GLY A 500 0.78 12.82 -26.61
N ASN A 501 -0.21 13.70 -26.43
CA ASN A 501 -0.60 14.71 -27.42
C ASN A 501 -0.14 16.14 -27.04
N ALA A 502 0.59 16.31 -25.93
CA ALA A 502 1.17 17.57 -25.49
C ALA A 502 2.58 17.41 -24.89
N ASN A 503 3.30 18.53 -24.78
CA ASN A 503 4.50 18.63 -23.95
C ASN A 503 4.10 18.77 -22.45
N GLU A 504 5.07 18.67 -21.55
CA GLU A 504 4.82 18.68 -20.09
C GLU A 504 4.28 20.01 -19.53
N VAL A 505 4.55 21.14 -20.21
CA VAL A 505 4.12 22.48 -19.78
C VAL A 505 2.68 22.76 -20.19
N ASP A 506 2.29 22.33 -21.40
CA ASP A 506 0.95 22.51 -21.96
C ASP A 506 -0.06 21.41 -21.56
N ALA A 507 0.35 20.43 -20.76
CA ALA A 507 -0.47 19.29 -20.37
C ALA A 507 -1.52 19.61 -19.30
N ASP A 508 -2.70 19.01 -19.43
CA ASP A 508 -3.73 18.99 -18.40
C ASP A 508 -3.60 17.76 -17.48
N LEU A 509 -2.90 16.71 -17.95
CA LEU A 509 -2.64 15.45 -17.25
C LEU A 509 -1.23 14.94 -17.57
N LEU A 510 -0.46 14.51 -16.56
CA LEU A 510 0.81 13.81 -16.77
C LEU A 510 0.60 12.30 -16.68
N CYS A 511 0.92 11.54 -17.74
CA CYS A 511 0.91 10.07 -17.71
C CYS A 511 2.34 9.55 -17.58
N LEU A 512 2.68 8.98 -16.42
CA LEU A 512 4.06 8.60 -16.08
C LEU A 512 4.17 7.11 -15.78
N SER A 513 5.30 6.48 -16.14
CA SER A 513 5.69 5.20 -15.52
C SER A 513 6.22 5.38 -14.10
N ALA A 514 6.30 4.30 -13.32
CA ALA A 514 6.87 4.34 -11.98
C ALA A 514 8.35 4.80 -11.96
N GLU A 515 9.12 4.47 -13.00
CA GLU A 515 10.52 4.87 -13.18
C GLU A 515 10.62 6.34 -13.64
N ALA A 516 9.73 6.79 -14.51
CA ALA A 516 9.65 8.18 -14.94
C ALA A 516 9.29 9.10 -13.76
N PHE A 517 8.32 8.69 -12.93
CA PHE A 517 7.98 9.38 -11.69
C PHE A 517 9.16 9.40 -10.70
N ASP A 518 9.81 8.26 -10.43
CA ASP A 518 10.97 8.19 -9.53
C ASP A 518 12.16 9.04 -10.02
N ARG A 519 12.37 9.13 -11.35
CA ARG A 519 13.36 10.04 -11.96
C ARG A 519 12.98 11.50 -11.74
N LYS A 520 11.73 11.89 -12.02
CA LYS A 520 11.24 13.27 -11.86
C LYS A 520 11.16 13.71 -10.40
N ALA A 521 10.76 12.83 -9.48
CA ALA A 521 10.68 13.11 -8.05
C ALA A 521 12.04 13.38 -7.37
N LYS A 522 13.16 12.96 -7.99
CA LYS A 522 14.53 13.28 -7.53
C LYS A 522 14.95 14.69 -7.89
N ASP A 523 14.41 15.24 -8.98
CA ASP A 523 14.44 16.68 -9.18
C ASP A 523 13.48 17.33 -8.20
N ARG A 524 14.02 18.15 -7.30
CA ARG A 524 13.27 18.82 -6.24
C ARG A 524 12.56 20.08 -6.76
N GLU A 525 12.98 20.63 -7.90
CA GLU A 525 12.32 21.76 -8.56
C GLU A 525 11.05 21.33 -9.31
N TRP A 526 10.96 20.06 -9.72
CA TRP A 526 9.74 19.48 -10.30
C TRP A 526 8.60 19.42 -9.27
N LYS A 527 7.71 20.42 -9.29
CA LYS A 527 6.50 20.54 -8.45
C LYS A 527 5.24 20.51 -9.34
N PRO A 528 4.74 19.32 -9.73
CA PRO A 528 3.67 19.20 -10.73
C PRO A 528 2.38 19.93 -10.29
N GLN A 529 1.82 20.74 -11.19
CA GLN A 529 0.65 21.59 -10.93
C GLN A 529 -0.68 21.00 -11.46
N VAL A 530 -0.61 19.84 -12.14
CA VAL A 530 -1.76 19.15 -12.74
C VAL A 530 -1.76 17.66 -12.31
N PRO A 531 -2.90 16.95 -12.37
CA PRO A 531 -2.96 15.55 -11.96
C PRO A 531 -2.01 14.63 -12.72
N ILE A 532 -1.74 13.47 -12.12
CA ILE A 532 -0.83 12.46 -12.65
C ILE A 532 -1.53 11.11 -12.70
N LEU A 533 -1.55 10.49 -13.87
CA LEU A 533 -1.90 9.10 -14.09
C LEU A 533 -0.61 8.26 -14.05
N LEU A 534 -0.37 7.59 -12.93
CA LEU A 534 0.81 6.77 -12.72
C LEU A 534 0.52 5.32 -13.14
N LYS A 535 1.17 4.86 -14.21
CA LYS A 535 1.13 3.48 -14.70
C LYS A 535 2.25 2.68 -14.03
N GLN A 536 1.88 1.73 -13.17
CA GLN A 536 2.81 0.85 -12.44
C GLN A 536 2.35 -0.60 -12.53
N ASP A 537 3.27 -1.52 -12.82
CA ASP A 537 3.02 -2.96 -12.73
C ASP A 537 3.10 -3.42 -11.26
N PHE A 538 1.93 -3.63 -10.67
CA PHE A 538 1.79 -4.16 -9.32
C PHE A 538 1.77 -5.70 -9.30
N LEU A 539 2.39 -6.31 -8.30
CA LEU A 539 2.45 -7.77 -8.14
C LEU A 539 1.09 -8.39 -7.80
N ASP A 540 0.18 -7.59 -7.22
CA ASP A 540 -1.19 -7.95 -6.87
C ASP A 540 -2.24 -7.43 -7.88
N LYS A 541 -1.83 -6.96 -9.06
CA LYS A 541 -2.77 -6.52 -10.11
C LYS A 541 -3.63 -7.71 -10.58
N GLY A 542 -4.95 -7.58 -10.42
CA GLY A 542 -5.92 -8.64 -10.73
C GLY A 542 -6.02 -9.74 -9.66
N ALA A 543 -5.30 -9.66 -8.55
CA ALA A 543 -5.32 -10.67 -7.49
C ALA A 543 -6.55 -10.59 -6.57
N TYR A 544 -7.31 -9.48 -6.62
CA TYR A 544 -8.42 -9.19 -5.72
C TYR A 544 -9.70 -8.85 -6.47
N THR A 545 -10.85 -9.10 -5.84
CA THR A 545 -12.19 -8.84 -6.39
C THR A 545 -13.05 -7.96 -5.47
N LEU A 546 -14.14 -7.42 -6.02
CA LEU A 546 -15.16 -6.70 -5.25
C LEU A 546 -15.79 -7.59 -4.16
N ASP A 547 -16.11 -8.85 -4.50
CA ASP A 547 -16.65 -9.83 -3.55
C ASP A 547 -15.71 -10.02 -2.34
N GLU A 548 -14.39 -10.08 -2.57
CA GLU A 548 -13.44 -10.18 -1.47
C GLU A 548 -13.44 -8.91 -0.59
N ALA A 549 -13.55 -7.71 -1.19
CA ALA A 549 -13.69 -6.48 -0.43
C ALA A 549 -14.96 -6.51 0.46
N TYR A 550 -16.12 -6.90 -0.07
CA TYR A 550 -17.35 -7.04 0.72
C TYR A 550 -17.22 -8.12 1.82
N VAL A 551 -16.62 -9.28 1.53
CA VAL A 551 -16.38 -10.35 2.52
C VAL A 551 -15.43 -9.89 3.62
N ARG A 552 -14.34 -9.18 3.29
CA ARG A 552 -13.41 -8.63 4.29
C ARG A 552 -14.05 -7.51 5.11
N LEU A 553 -14.88 -6.65 4.52
CA LEU A 553 -15.68 -5.63 5.21
C LEU A 553 -16.62 -6.29 6.23
N GLN A 554 -17.45 -7.23 5.78
CA GLN A 554 -18.38 -7.99 6.64
C GLN A 554 -17.66 -8.76 7.75
N ARG A 555 -16.50 -9.38 7.46
CA ARG A 555 -15.74 -10.16 8.45
C ARG A 555 -15.03 -9.31 9.50
N ARG A 556 -14.55 -8.11 9.14
CA ARG A 556 -13.84 -7.20 10.06
C ARG A 556 -14.79 -6.33 10.89
N TYR A 557 -15.96 -6.00 10.36
CA TYR A 557 -16.83 -4.94 10.90
C TYR A 557 -18.32 -5.35 10.92
N SER A 558 -18.61 -6.63 11.14
CA SER A 558 -19.93 -7.27 10.99
C SER A 558 -21.12 -6.53 11.62
N ASP A 559 -20.90 -5.82 12.71
CA ASP A 559 -21.93 -5.16 13.52
C ASP A 559 -21.70 -3.65 13.65
N ALA A 560 -20.75 -3.11 12.88
CA ALA A 560 -20.51 -1.68 12.77
C ALA A 560 -21.52 -1.00 11.81
N LYS A 561 -21.62 0.32 11.96
CA LYS A 561 -22.19 1.21 10.95
C LYS A 561 -21.06 1.91 10.20
N LEU A 562 -21.25 2.09 8.90
CA LEU A 562 -20.39 2.87 8.02
C LEU A 562 -21.00 4.25 7.83
N GLN A 563 -20.15 5.27 7.69
CA GLN A 563 -20.56 6.52 7.05
C GLN A 563 -20.67 6.25 5.54
N VAL A 564 -21.84 6.51 4.97
CA VAL A 564 -22.19 6.20 3.57
C VAL A 564 -22.84 7.43 2.96
N GLN A 565 -22.39 7.79 1.77
CA GLN A 565 -23.05 8.79 0.92
C GLN A 565 -24.22 8.12 0.19
N PHE A 566 -25.41 8.74 0.20
CA PHE A 566 -26.66 8.20 -0.36
C PHE A 566 -27.12 8.90 -1.64
N GLY A 567 -26.46 9.99 -2.00
CA GLY A 567 -26.81 10.89 -3.09
C GLY A 567 -25.84 12.07 -3.08
N LEU A 568 -26.16 13.16 -3.77
CA LEU A 568 -25.30 14.34 -3.75
C LEU A 568 -25.38 15.06 -2.39
N GLY A 569 -24.26 15.13 -1.67
CA GLY A 569 -24.17 15.77 -0.34
C GLY A 569 -24.75 14.94 0.82
N ASP A 570 -25.79 14.14 0.58
CA ASP A 570 -26.45 13.30 1.60
C ASP A 570 -25.52 12.22 2.17
N VAL A 571 -25.24 12.31 3.48
CA VAL A 571 -24.41 11.35 4.24
C VAL A 571 -25.19 10.80 5.43
N GLY A 572 -25.10 9.49 5.67
CA GLY A 572 -25.78 8.83 6.78
C GLY A 572 -25.06 7.57 7.26
N LEU A 573 -25.65 6.87 8.24
CA LEU A 573 -25.06 5.69 8.87
C LEU A 573 -25.78 4.39 8.47
N LEU A 574 -25.14 3.55 7.66
CA LEU A 574 -25.67 2.26 7.22
C LEU A 574 -24.95 1.08 7.89
N GLY A 575 -25.68 0.04 8.30
CA GLY A 575 -25.06 -1.18 8.83
C GLY A 575 -24.23 -1.92 7.77
N VAL A 576 -23.04 -2.41 8.13
CA VAL A 576 -22.13 -3.13 7.20
C VAL A 576 -22.83 -4.28 6.46
N LYS A 577 -23.66 -5.04 7.17
CA LYS A 577 -24.46 -6.14 6.61
C LYS A 577 -25.48 -5.68 5.58
N ASP A 578 -25.97 -4.44 5.65
CA ASP A 578 -27.01 -3.92 4.78
C ASP A 578 -26.42 -3.17 3.58
N PHE A 579 -25.33 -2.41 3.79
CA PHE A 579 -24.49 -1.87 2.72
C PHE A 579 -24.06 -2.99 1.74
N ALA A 580 -23.48 -4.08 2.26
CA ALA A 580 -23.04 -5.20 1.43
C ALA A 580 -24.21 -5.97 0.74
N LYS A 581 -25.44 -5.94 1.29
CA LYS A 581 -26.63 -6.49 0.59
C LYS A 581 -27.11 -5.60 -0.55
N SER A 582 -26.87 -4.28 -0.48
CA SER A 582 -27.22 -3.32 -1.53
C SER A 582 -26.23 -3.27 -2.69
N ALA A 583 -25.09 -3.99 -2.64
CA ALA A 583 -24.12 -4.05 -3.73
C ALA A 583 -24.76 -4.52 -5.07
N GLY A 584 -25.72 -5.44 -5.01
CA GLY A 584 -26.51 -5.90 -6.15
C GLY A 584 -27.73 -5.03 -6.51
N ARG A 585 -27.87 -3.81 -5.95
CA ARG A 585 -29.00 -2.90 -6.19
C ARG A 585 -28.50 -1.61 -6.85
N SER A 586 -28.57 -1.58 -8.18
CA SER A 586 -28.02 -0.53 -9.06
C SER A 586 -28.61 0.87 -8.93
N HIS A 587 -29.64 1.09 -8.09
CA HIS A 587 -30.40 2.35 -8.00
C HIS A 587 -30.12 3.17 -6.74
N LEU A 588 -29.15 2.77 -5.90
CA LEU A 588 -28.91 3.41 -4.59
C LEU A 588 -27.64 4.25 -4.50
N GLY A 589 -26.76 4.23 -5.51
CA GLY A 589 -25.59 5.11 -5.59
C GLY A 589 -24.66 5.14 -4.36
N LEU A 590 -24.64 4.08 -3.55
CA LEU A 590 -24.01 4.13 -2.23
C LEU A 590 -22.48 4.21 -2.33
N ASN A 591 -21.88 5.15 -1.61
CA ASN A 591 -20.43 5.35 -1.56
C ASN A 591 -19.93 5.31 -0.10
N ALA A 592 -19.03 4.38 0.23
CA ALA A 592 -18.34 4.36 1.51
C ALA A 592 -16.90 4.88 1.30
N ILE A 593 -16.67 6.14 1.68
CA ILE A 593 -15.45 6.90 1.34
C ILE A 593 -14.40 6.97 2.46
N ASP A 594 -14.79 6.84 3.74
CA ASP A 594 -13.85 6.68 4.86
C ASP A 594 -13.85 5.21 5.35
N LEU A 595 -13.32 4.32 4.53
CA LEU A 595 -13.00 2.95 4.95
C LEU A 595 -11.52 2.81 5.26
N ARG A 596 -11.20 1.99 6.26
CA ARG A 596 -9.84 1.48 6.44
C ARG A 596 -9.54 0.41 5.39
N PRO A 597 -8.32 0.38 4.80
CA PRO A 597 -7.87 -0.63 3.84
C PRO A 597 -8.32 -2.06 4.18
N LEU A 598 -9.13 -2.64 3.29
CA LEU A 598 -9.70 -3.98 3.42
C LEU A 598 -8.76 -5.01 2.79
N LEU A 599 -8.20 -4.71 1.62
CA LEU A 599 -7.34 -5.61 0.87
C LEU A 599 -5.88 -5.49 1.33
N ASN A 600 -5.43 -4.30 1.74
CA ASN A 600 -4.04 -3.96 2.08
C ASN A 600 -3.12 -4.17 0.86
N VAL A 601 -3.43 -3.49 -0.25
CA VAL A 601 -2.73 -3.66 -1.53
C VAL A 601 -1.32 -3.07 -1.51
N ASP A 602 -0.47 -3.46 -2.47
CA ASP A 602 0.81 -2.80 -2.70
C ASP A 602 0.59 -1.29 -2.92
N ARG A 603 1.07 -0.45 -1.97
CA ARG A 603 1.08 1.02 -2.12
C ARG A 603 2.00 1.42 -3.30
N PRO A 604 1.63 2.42 -4.13
CA PRO A 604 2.43 2.89 -5.27
C PRO A 604 3.86 3.27 -4.87
N MET A 605 4.85 3.08 -5.75
CA MET A 605 6.27 3.23 -5.40
C MET A 605 6.62 4.61 -4.82
N PHE A 606 5.99 5.68 -5.32
CA PHE A 606 6.30 7.05 -4.87
C PHE A 606 6.02 7.27 -3.38
N THR A 607 5.03 6.59 -2.80
CA THR A 607 4.70 6.63 -1.36
C THR A 607 5.84 6.12 -0.47
N ARG A 608 6.82 5.41 -1.05
CA ARG A 608 7.98 4.86 -0.34
C ARG A 608 9.14 5.86 -0.27
N LEU A 609 9.15 6.90 -1.12
CA LEU A 609 10.15 7.97 -1.18
C LEU A 609 9.99 8.93 0.00
N GLY A 610 11.10 9.36 0.62
CA GLY A 610 11.08 10.28 1.76
C GLY A 610 10.33 11.59 1.48
N ARG A 611 10.54 12.15 0.28
CA ARG A 611 9.92 13.38 -0.21
C ARG A 611 8.41 13.49 0.02
N TYR A 612 7.68 12.36 -0.09
CA TYR A 612 6.23 12.31 0.01
C TYR A 612 5.72 11.70 1.33
N LYS A 613 6.62 11.34 2.25
CA LYS A 613 6.29 10.76 3.57
C LYS A 613 6.09 11.79 4.67
N LEU A 614 6.38 13.06 4.42
CA LEU A 614 6.32 14.14 5.41
C LEU A 614 5.04 14.11 6.26
N LEU A 615 3.87 13.91 5.65
CA LEU A 615 2.60 13.84 6.38
C LEU A 615 2.48 12.56 7.24
N GLU A 616 2.94 11.40 6.75
CA GLU A 616 2.95 10.12 7.47
C GLU A 616 3.88 10.19 8.69
N ASP A 617 5.11 10.68 8.50
CA ASP A 617 6.13 10.82 9.55
C ASP A 617 5.72 11.85 10.64
N LEU A 618 5.21 13.02 10.24
CA LEU A 618 4.71 14.03 11.18
C LEU A 618 3.55 13.48 12.02
N THR A 619 2.65 12.73 11.39
CA THR A 619 1.42 12.24 12.01
C THR A 619 1.69 11.09 12.99
N GLU A 620 2.59 10.17 12.68
CA GLU A 620 3.04 9.15 13.63
C GLU A 620 3.77 9.80 14.84
N SER A 621 4.50 10.90 14.61
CA SER A 621 5.12 11.69 15.70
C SER A 621 4.10 12.37 16.64
N VAL A 622 2.86 12.56 16.19
CA VAL A 622 1.71 12.97 17.02
C VAL A 622 1.14 11.76 17.76
N ARG A 623 0.77 10.68 17.06
CA ARG A 623 0.20 9.45 17.64
C ARG A 623 1.01 8.88 18.81
N GLY A 624 2.34 8.84 18.70
CA GLY A 624 3.21 8.31 19.75
C GLY A 624 3.36 9.22 20.99
N GLY A 625 2.87 10.47 20.96
CA GLY A 625 3.14 11.47 21.99
C GLY A 625 4.63 11.85 22.12
N GLY A 626 5.46 11.49 21.13
CA GLY A 626 6.92 11.55 21.21
C GLY A 626 7.60 10.36 21.90
N ASN A 627 6.87 9.27 22.20
CA ASN A 627 7.39 8.08 22.87
C ASN A 627 7.21 6.82 21.98
N PRO A 628 8.27 6.16 21.50
CA PRO A 628 8.21 5.13 20.43
C PRO A 628 7.69 3.76 20.88
N GLY A 629 6.88 3.69 21.94
CA GLY A 629 6.25 2.48 22.46
C GLY A 629 4.77 2.41 22.07
N LYS A 630 4.23 1.19 21.93
CA LYS A 630 2.79 0.97 21.71
C LYS A 630 1.98 1.44 22.92
N GLN A 631 1.55 2.69 22.92
CA GLN A 631 0.51 3.15 23.84
C GLN A 631 -0.83 2.55 23.39
N GLN A 632 -1.42 1.71 24.23
CA GLN A 632 -2.81 1.29 24.02
C GLN A 632 -3.71 2.47 24.35
N GLU A 633 -4.31 3.10 23.33
CA GLU A 633 -5.44 4.03 23.48
C GLU A 633 -6.62 3.33 24.15
N THR A 634 -6.54 3.25 25.47
CA THR A 634 -7.58 2.64 26.31
C THR A 634 -8.62 3.72 26.52
N ILE A 635 -9.60 3.79 25.61
CA ILE A 635 -10.77 4.66 25.74
C ILE A 635 -11.48 4.26 27.04
N LYS A 636 -11.24 5.02 28.10
CA LYS A 636 -11.89 4.82 29.40
C LYS A 636 -13.30 5.37 29.30
N VAL A 637 -14.24 4.51 28.92
CA VAL A 637 -15.68 4.78 29.05
C VAL A 637 -15.96 5.09 30.52
N VAL A 638 -16.18 6.37 30.84
CA VAL A 638 -16.48 6.81 32.20
C VAL A 638 -17.95 6.50 32.48
N GLN A 639 -18.21 5.49 33.31
CA GLN A 639 -19.57 5.19 33.75
C GLN A 639 -20.15 6.37 34.55
N VAL A 640 -21.23 6.94 34.04
CA VAL A 640 -22.09 7.88 34.77
C VAL A 640 -23.53 7.39 34.62
N GLY A 641 -24.23 7.16 35.73
CA GLY A 641 -25.69 6.91 35.72
C GLY A 641 -26.17 5.46 35.62
N GLY A 642 -25.30 4.46 35.47
CA GLY A 642 -25.64 3.04 35.68
C GLY A 642 -26.37 2.31 34.53
N GLU A 643 -26.90 3.01 33.53
CA GLU A 643 -27.44 2.37 32.32
C GLU A 643 -26.33 2.00 31.34
N GLN A 644 -26.34 0.76 30.83
CA GLN A 644 -25.43 0.30 29.78
C GLN A 644 -25.90 0.77 28.40
N SER A 645 -25.75 2.06 28.11
CA SER A 645 -25.76 2.55 26.73
C SER A 645 -24.38 2.32 26.12
N GLU A 646 -24.25 1.34 25.22
CA GLU A 646 -23.10 1.23 24.32
C GLU A 646 -23.15 2.39 23.30
N ARG A 647 -22.71 3.57 23.73
CA ARG A 647 -22.40 4.65 22.81
C ARG A 647 -21.14 4.27 22.04
N THR A 648 -21.34 3.89 20.77
CA THR A 648 -20.28 3.91 19.76
C THR A 648 -19.87 5.37 19.52
N GLU A 649 -18.97 5.88 20.36
CA GLU A 649 -18.39 7.20 20.17
C GLU A 649 -17.63 7.21 18.83
N MET A 650 -18.05 8.10 17.93
CA MET A 650 -17.30 8.38 16.71
C MET A 650 -15.90 8.83 17.12
N ARG A 651 -14.87 8.12 16.64
CA ARG A 651 -13.52 8.69 16.65
C ARG A 651 -13.56 9.93 15.75
N PRO A 652 -13.15 11.12 16.22
CA PRO A 652 -13.08 12.28 15.33
C PRO A 652 -12.13 11.99 14.17
N ASN A 653 -12.39 12.58 13.00
CA ASN A 653 -11.48 12.45 11.85
C ASN A 653 -10.05 12.83 12.28
N ASP A 654 -9.08 11.97 11.98
CA ASP A 654 -7.69 12.08 12.41
C ASP A 654 -6.81 12.09 11.16
N MET A 655 -5.74 12.91 11.12
CA MET A 655 -4.87 13.02 9.93
C MET A 655 -4.28 11.66 9.54
N ALA A 656 -4.36 10.71 10.46
CA ALA A 656 -3.74 9.41 10.49
C ALA A 656 -4.67 8.27 10.03
N SER A 657 -5.94 8.57 9.68
CA SER A 657 -6.79 7.78 8.76
C SER A 657 -6.57 8.26 7.33
N CYS A 658 -6.47 9.57 7.10
CA CYS A 658 -6.22 10.15 5.78
C CYS A 658 -4.94 9.59 5.09
N ILE A 659 -3.90 9.19 5.84
CA ILE A 659 -2.67 8.56 5.31
C ILE A 659 -2.94 7.31 4.44
N GLN A 660 -3.94 6.51 4.80
CA GLN A 660 -4.31 5.33 4.03
C GLN A 660 -5.78 4.96 4.25
N PHE A 661 -6.60 5.25 3.25
CA PHE A 661 -8.04 4.98 3.21
C PHE A 661 -8.39 4.01 2.08
N ALA A 662 -9.66 3.63 2.02
CA ALA A 662 -10.24 2.86 0.95
C ALA A 662 -11.62 3.41 0.58
N LEU A 663 -11.96 3.31 -0.71
CA LEU A 663 -13.25 3.70 -1.26
C LEU A 663 -13.96 2.43 -1.74
N LEU A 664 -15.20 2.20 -1.30
CA LEU A 664 -16.04 1.12 -1.81
C LEU A 664 -17.38 1.72 -2.27
N ALA A 665 -17.61 1.67 -3.57
CA ALA A 665 -18.69 2.41 -4.23
C ALA A 665 -19.53 1.47 -5.11
N HIS A 666 -20.85 1.65 -5.10
CA HIS A 666 -21.78 0.90 -5.94
C HIS A 666 -21.97 1.59 -7.31
N LYS A 667 -22.60 0.91 -8.29
CA LYS A 667 -23.06 1.59 -9.52
C LYS A 667 -23.99 2.76 -9.16
N GLY A 668 -23.80 3.89 -9.83
CA GLY A 668 -24.56 5.13 -9.59
C GLY A 668 -23.97 6.00 -8.48
N ALA A 669 -22.82 5.64 -7.90
CA ALA A 669 -22.22 6.40 -6.81
C ALA A 669 -21.46 7.62 -7.31
N PHE A 670 -22.00 8.80 -7.02
CA PHE A 670 -21.43 10.10 -7.36
C PHE A 670 -21.01 10.87 -6.10
N SER A 671 -19.78 11.37 -6.09
CA SER A 671 -19.31 12.39 -5.14
C SER A 671 -19.09 13.69 -5.91
N GLY A 672 -19.83 14.74 -5.54
CA GLY A 672 -19.80 16.05 -6.20
C GLY A 672 -18.50 16.83 -6.01
N SER A 673 -18.52 18.11 -6.32
CA SER A 673 -17.35 18.98 -6.35
C SER A 673 -16.70 19.22 -4.98
N HIS A 674 -15.43 18.83 -4.83
CA HIS A 674 -14.66 19.03 -3.60
C HIS A 674 -13.15 19.21 -3.84
N VAL A 675 -12.45 19.64 -2.79
CA VAL A 675 -10.99 19.59 -2.64
C VAL A 675 -10.61 18.83 -1.36
N ASP A 676 -9.54 18.04 -1.41
CA ASP A 676 -9.09 17.18 -0.31
C ASP A 676 -8.34 17.98 0.76
N ILE A 677 -8.60 17.68 2.04
CA ILE A 677 -8.10 18.50 3.16
C ILE A 677 -6.58 18.61 3.26
N ALA A 678 -5.84 17.56 2.89
CA ALA A 678 -4.37 17.60 2.88
C ALA A 678 -3.79 18.36 1.68
N ALA A 679 -4.62 18.71 0.68
CA ALA A 679 -4.22 19.28 -0.60
C ALA A 679 -3.19 18.43 -1.38
N GLY A 680 -3.27 17.10 -1.27
CA GLY A 680 -2.41 16.14 -1.96
C GLY A 680 -2.83 14.69 -1.67
N THR A 681 -3.25 13.97 -2.71
CA THR A 681 -3.94 12.67 -2.57
C THR A 681 -3.61 11.72 -3.71
N PHE A 682 -3.56 10.42 -3.44
CA PHE A 682 -3.59 9.38 -4.47
C PHE A 682 -4.69 8.36 -4.22
N VAL A 683 -5.16 7.74 -5.29
CA VAL A 683 -6.03 6.56 -5.28
C VAL A 683 -5.53 5.53 -6.27
N ARG A 684 -5.63 4.25 -5.94
CA ARG A 684 -5.38 3.12 -6.83
C ARG A 684 -6.70 2.40 -7.09
N GLN A 685 -7.09 2.22 -8.35
CA GLN A 685 -8.23 1.37 -8.71
C GLN A 685 -7.81 -0.09 -8.53
N VAL A 686 -8.45 -0.81 -7.60
CA VAL A 686 -8.05 -2.17 -7.21
C VAL A 686 -8.99 -3.23 -7.80
N ALA A 687 -10.30 -2.98 -7.79
CA ALA A 687 -11.31 -3.86 -8.40
C ALA A 687 -12.51 -3.06 -8.92
N GLY A 688 -13.22 -3.61 -9.90
CA GLY A 688 -14.17 -2.87 -10.74
C GLY A 688 -13.48 -2.30 -11.98
N ASP A 689 -14.14 -2.34 -13.13
CA ASP A 689 -13.45 -2.22 -14.42
C ASP A 689 -13.24 -0.76 -14.84
N LEU A 690 -14.11 0.15 -14.41
CA LEU A 690 -14.11 1.57 -14.79
C LEU A 690 -14.58 2.51 -13.67
N LYS A 691 -13.90 3.66 -13.52
CA LYS A 691 -14.35 4.79 -12.70
C LYS A 691 -14.04 6.12 -13.39
N PHE A 692 -14.96 7.08 -13.39
CA PHE A 692 -14.74 8.40 -13.99
C PHE A 692 -14.30 9.40 -12.93
N TRP A 693 -13.04 9.84 -13.01
CA TRP A 693 -12.54 10.97 -12.22
C TRP A 693 -12.59 12.23 -13.06
N MET A 694 -13.15 13.31 -12.54
CA MET A 694 -13.29 14.58 -13.26
C MET A 694 -12.70 15.71 -12.44
N PHE A 695 -11.91 16.60 -13.04
CA PHE A 695 -11.16 17.62 -12.30
C PHE A 695 -11.09 18.97 -13.02
N VAL A 696 -10.88 20.04 -12.27
CA VAL A 696 -10.55 21.40 -12.74
C VAL A 696 -9.20 21.80 -12.16
N LYS A 697 -8.30 22.30 -13.01
CA LYS A 697 -6.96 22.75 -12.60
C LYS A 697 -7.06 24.05 -11.79
N SER A 698 -6.16 24.25 -10.83
CA SER A 698 -6.12 25.50 -10.04
C SER A 698 -5.89 26.76 -10.89
N SER A 699 -5.24 26.62 -12.05
CA SER A 699 -5.02 27.68 -13.05
C SER A 699 -6.30 28.19 -13.71
N ASP A 700 -7.33 27.35 -13.78
CA ASP A 700 -8.54 27.58 -14.57
C ASP A 700 -9.69 28.12 -13.69
N MET A 701 -9.46 28.16 -12.37
CA MET A 701 -10.37 28.64 -11.34
C MET A 701 -10.17 30.13 -11.07
N THR A 702 -11.14 30.95 -11.48
CA THR A 702 -11.19 32.39 -11.16
C THR A 702 -11.62 32.61 -9.70
N THR A 703 -11.45 33.83 -9.19
CA THR A 703 -11.96 34.23 -7.86
C THR A 703 -13.45 33.89 -7.69
N GLN A 704 -14.27 34.12 -8.72
CA GLN A 704 -15.70 33.85 -8.67
C GLN A 704 -16.00 32.34 -8.60
N ASP A 705 -15.19 31.49 -9.22
CA ASP A 705 -15.33 30.04 -9.12
C ASP A 705 -15.04 29.56 -7.68
N TRP A 706 -14.01 30.11 -7.03
CA TRP A 706 -13.68 29.80 -5.63
C TRP A 706 -14.77 30.26 -4.65
N GLU A 707 -15.34 31.45 -4.87
CA GLU A 707 -16.48 31.95 -4.09
C GLU A 707 -17.74 31.10 -4.29
N ASN A 708 -18.02 30.68 -5.53
CA ASN A 708 -19.15 29.83 -5.86
C ASN A 708 -18.99 28.42 -5.26
N LEU A 709 -17.79 27.81 -5.37
CA LEU A 709 -17.49 26.52 -4.76
C LEU A 709 -17.66 26.54 -3.23
N ASN A 710 -17.25 27.60 -2.54
CA ASN A 710 -17.48 27.73 -1.10
C ASN A 710 -18.96 28.00 -0.73
N ARG A 711 -19.79 28.47 -1.67
CA ARG A 711 -21.22 28.72 -1.44
C ARG A 711 -22.09 27.49 -1.77
N GLU A 712 -21.72 26.75 -2.81
CA GLU A 712 -22.51 25.64 -3.39
C GLU A 712 -21.97 24.26 -2.97
N GLY A 713 -20.73 24.19 -2.47
CA GLY A 713 -20.07 22.95 -2.08
C GLY A 713 -20.12 21.92 -3.20
N CYS A 714 -20.56 20.71 -2.87
CA CYS A 714 -20.64 19.59 -3.81
C CYS A 714 -21.60 19.79 -5.00
N HIS A 715 -22.48 20.79 -4.96
CA HIS A 715 -23.36 21.15 -6.07
C HIS A 715 -22.71 22.09 -7.10
N TRP A 716 -21.50 22.60 -6.84
CA TRP A 716 -20.82 23.54 -7.74
C TRP A 716 -20.52 22.89 -9.11
N LEU A 717 -20.82 23.63 -10.18
CA LEU A 717 -20.66 23.19 -11.57
C LEU A 717 -19.45 23.86 -12.25
N PRO A 718 -18.65 23.11 -13.03
CA PRO A 718 -17.37 23.58 -13.54
C PRO A 718 -17.48 24.49 -14.78
N GLY A 719 -18.70 24.74 -15.30
CA GLY A 719 -18.92 25.61 -16.46
C GLY A 719 -18.12 25.25 -17.71
N GLY A 720 -17.86 23.95 -17.94
CA GLY A 720 -17.02 23.47 -19.04
C GLY A 720 -15.50 23.60 -18.82
N LYS A 721 -15.04 23.85 -17.60
CA LYS A 721 -13.61 23.90 -17.22
C LYS A 721 -13.04 22.54 -16.78
N SER A 722 -13.88 21.52 -16.68
CA SER A 722 -13.48 20.20 -16.19
C SER A 722 -12.87 19.32 -17.29
N PHE A 723 -12.05 18.37 -16.86
CA PHE A 723 -11.45 17.32 -17.68
C PHE A 723 -11.82 15.95 -17.09
N LEU A 724 -12.03 14.93 -17.93
CA LEU A 724 -12.45 13.59 -17.52
C LEU A 724 -11.33 12.54 -17.74
N VAL A 725 -11.21 11.62 -16.79
CA VAL A 725 -10.15 10.62 -16.67
C VAL A 725 -10.78 9.25 -16.33
N PRO A 726 -10.86 8.29 -17.29
CA PRO A 726 -11.43 6.95 -17.06
C PRO A 726 -10.40 5.99 -16.42
N LEU A 727 -10.45 5.80 -15.10
CA LEU A 727 -9.51 4.95 -14.36
C LEU A 727 -9.85 3.45 -14.52
N GLU A 728 -8.85 2.66 -14.95
CA GLU A 728 -8.94 1.21 -15.16
C GLU A 728 -8.27 0.42 -14.02
N GLN A 729 -8.55 -0.90 -13.91
CA GLN A 729 -7.95 -1.73 -12.86
C GLN A 729 -6.40 -1.67 -12.85
N GLY A 730 -5.84 -1.32 -11.70
CA GLY A 730 -4.41 -1.16 -11.47
C GLY A 730 -3.86 0.24 -11.73
N ASP A 731 -4.65 1.17 -12.27
CA ASP A 731 -4.25 2.56 -12.43
C ASP A 731 -4.14 3.27 -11.08
N VAL A 732 -3.19 4.21 -10.98
CA VAL A 732 -3.02 5.11 -9.85
C VAL A 732 -3.25 6.54 -10.34
N PHE A 733 -4.22 7.22 -9.76
CA PHE A 733 -4.45 8.64 -9.99
C PHE A 733 -3.90 9.44 -8.81
N ILE A 734 -3.15 10.51 -9.09
CA ILE A 734 -2.52 11.36 -8.09
C ILE A 734 -2.92 12.80 -8.36
N MET A 735 -3.53 13.45 -7.37
CA MET A 735 -3.68 14.90 -7.32
C MET A 735 -2.47 15.43 -6.52
N PRO A 736 -1.50 16.10 -7.17
CA PRO A 736 -0.21 16.42 -6.54
C PRO A 736 -0.34 17.35 -5.34
N ALA A 737 0.59 17.19 -4.39
CA ALA A 737 0.57 17.94 -3.15
C ALA A 737 0.92 19.43 -3.36
N GLY A 738 -0.04 20.32 -3.14
CA GLY A 738 0.11 21.77 -3.29
C GLY A 738 -1.10 22.45 -3.97
N PRO A 739 -1.30 22.27 -5.28
CA PRO A 739 -2.41 22.88 -6.01
C PRO A 739 -3.79 22.44 -5.51
N ARG A 740 -4.75 23.36 -5.46
CA ARG A 740 -6.16 23.07 -5.14
C ARG A 740 -6.86 22.56 -6.39
N ILE A 741 -6.90 21.25 -6.56
CA ILE A 741 -7.55 20.59 -7.71
C ILE A 741 -8.98 20.24 -7.29
N VAL A 742 -9.94 21.00 -7.80
CA VAL A 742 -11.37 20.75 -7.57
C VAL A 742 -11.76 19.54 -8.40
N HIS A 743 -12.44 18.57 -7.82
CA HIS A 743 -12.79 17.34 -8.53
C HIS A 743 -14.13 16.77 -8.09
N ALA A 744 -14.68 15.91 -8.95
CA ALA A 744 -15.90 15.13 -8.74
C ALA A 744 -15.66 13.71 -9.29
N VAL A 745 -16.33 12.71 -8.72
CA VAL A 745 -16.04 11.30 -8.99
C VAL A 745 -17.34 10.53 -9.23
N SER A 746 -17.40 9.82 -10.35
CA SER A 746 -18.56 9.06 -10.80
C SER A 746 -18.23 7.57 -10.95
N THR A 747 -19.17 6.72 -10.53
CA THR A 747 -19.00 5.27 -10.42
C THR A 747 -19.99 4.53 -11.33
N PRO A 748 -19.65 4.34 -12.62
CA PRO A 748 -20.54 3.69 -13.59
C PRO A 748 -20.76 2.20 -13.30
N GLU A 749 -19.81 1.57 -12.62
CA GLU A 749 -19.82 0.17 -12.19
C GLU A 749 -19.22 0.08 -10.78
N PRO A 750 -19.62 -0.91 -9.94
CA PRO A 750 -19.14 -0.97 -8.56
C PRO A 750 -17.60 -1.04 -8.51
N SER A 751 -16.98 -0.22 -7.66
CA SER A 751 -15.52 -0.06 -7.61
C SER A 751 -14.98 -0.15 -6.18
N TYR A 752 -13.78 -0.73 -6.05
CA TYR A 752 -12.98 -0.68 -4.84
C TYR A 752 -11.61 -0.07 -5.12
N MET A 753 -11.22 0.90 -4.30
CA MET A 753 -9.94 1.61 -4.38
C MET A 753 -9.25 1.60 -3.01
N GLU A 754 -7.92 1.62 -3.01
CA GLU A 754 -7.14 2.01 -1.82
C GLU A 754 -6.33 3.26 -2.17
N GLY A 755 -6.29 4.23 -1.26
CA GLY A 755 -5.71 5.55 -1.47
C GLY A 755 -5.02 6.08 -0.23
N GLY A 756 -4.60 7.35 -0.28
CA GLY A 756 -3.99 8.04 0.84
C GLY A 756 -3.63 9.49 0.51
N MET A 757 -3.65 10.32 1.54
CA MET A 757 -3.19 11.70 1.49
C MET A 757 -1.70 11.80 1.82
N PHE A 758 -1.00 12.75 1.21
CA PHE A 758 0.44 12.92 1.34
C PHE A 758 0.87 14.40 1.19
N TRP A 759 2.03 14.75 1.75
CA TRP A 759 2.65 16.06 1.58
C TRP A 759 4.03 15.93 0.95
N ASP A 760 4.35 16.82 0.03
CA ASP A 760 5.66 16.99 -0.59
C ASP A 760 6.51 17.99 0.21
N GLU A 761 7.66 17.56 0.74
CA GLU A 761 8.61 18.43 1.45
C GLU A 761 9.12 19.60 0.59
N CYS A 762 9.16 19.45 -0.74
CA CYS A 762 9.59 20.49 -1.68
C CYS A 762 8.51 21.55 -1.93
N ASN A 763 7.24 21.30 -1.58
CA ASN A 763 6.11 22.18 -1.92
C ASN A 763 5.29 22.66 -0.71
N ILE A 764 5.90 22.62 0.49
CA ILE A 764 5.18 22.82 1.75
C ILE A 764 4.48 24.18 1.90
N VAL A 765 4.95 25.24 1.21
CA VAL A 765 4.30 26.56 1.22
C VAL A 765 2.96 26.52 0.48
N GLN A 766 2.92 25.98 -0.74
CA GLN A 766 1.67 25.86 -1.53
C GLN A 766 0.67 24.91 -0.85
N ILE A 767 1.18 23.81 -0.25
CA ILE A 767 0.37 22.90 0.57
C ILE A 767 -0.28 23.66 1.73
N LEU A 768 0.49 24.44 2.50
CA LEU A 768 -0.04 25.20 3.64
C LEU A 768 -1.01 26.31 3.24
N GLU A 769 -0.82 26.97 2.10
CA GLU A 769 -1.80 27.91 1.52
C GLU A 769 -3.13 27.21 1.23
N SER A 770 -3.07 26.01 0.66
CA SER A 770 -4.25 25.21 0.32
C SER A 770 -4.96 24.65 1.55
N VAL A 771 -4.24 24.03 2.49
CA VAL A 771 -4.79 23.55 3.76
C VAL A 771 -5.41 24.70 4.55
N HIS A 772 -4.80 25.90 4.55
CA HIS A 772 -5.39 27.09 5.17
C HIS A 772 -6.70 27.48 4.49
N TRP A 773 -6.70 27.57 3.16
CA TRP A 773 -7.88 27.95 2.39
C TRP A 773 -9.05 27.00 2.68
N ILE A 774 -8.83 25.69 2.72
CA ILE A 774 -9.88 24.69 3.02
C ILE A 774 -10.38 24.81 4.47
N CYS A 775 -9.51 25.09 5.44
CA CYS A 775 -9.92 25.30 6.84
C CYS A 775 -10.78 26.56 7.03
N GLU A 776 -10.67 27.54 6.13
CA GLU A 776 -11.50 28.73 6.07
C GLU A 776 -12.80 28.50 5.26
N HIS A 777 -12.71 27.78 4.13
CA HIS A 777 -13.76 27.54 3.15
C HIS A 777 -14.31 26.11 3.25
N GLN A 778 -14.80 25.75 4.44
CA GLN A 778 -15.07 24.34 4.81
C GLN A 778 -16.24 23.66 4.07
N ALA A 779 -17.00 24.39 3.24
CA ALA A 779 -18.03 23.81 2.37
C ALA A 779 -17.45 23.30 1.04
N ALA A 780 -16.25 23.73 0.65
CA ALA A 780 -15.54 23.28 -0.55
C ALA A 780 -14.89 21.89 -0.39
N THR A 781 -15.06 21.23 0.76
CA THR A 781 -14.56 19.87 1.04
C THR A 781 -15.68 19.01 1.61
N ASN A 782 -15.68 17.73 1.27
CA ASN A 782 -16.59 16.70 1.80
C ASN A 782 -16.11 16.11 3.14
N GLU A 783 -14.91 16.46 3.61
CA GLU A 783 -14.33 15.96 4.85
C GLU A 783 -14.47 16.94 6.04
N ALA A 784 -14.68 16.38 7.24
CA ALA A 784 -14.49 17.12 8.48
C ALA A 784 -13.00 17.42 8.71
N ILE A 785 -12.66 18.68 8.99
CA ILE A 785 -11.28 19.14 9.25
C ILE A 785 -10.64 18.30 10.37
N PRO A 786 -9.59 17.48 10.12
CA PRO A 786 -9.13 16.50 11.08
C PRO A 786 -8.61 17.10 12.40
N TYR A 787 -9.00 16.48 13.52
CA TYR A 787 -8.74 16.97 14.87
C TYR A 787 -7.24 17.00 15.24
N GLN A 788 -6.42 16.18 14.57
CA GLN A 788 -4.96 16.17 14.72
C GLN A 788 -4.23 17.25 13.90
N LEU A 789 -4.90 17.95 12.98
CA LEU A 789 -4.24 18.88 12.06
C LEU A 789 -3.45 19.97 12.79
N SER A 790 -3.97 20.51 13.90
CA SER A 790 -3.25 21.53 14.68
C SER A 790 -1.97 20.99 15.34
N GLU A 791 -1.95 19.72 15.76
CA GLU A 791 -0.75 19.06 16.31
C GLU A 791 0.27 18.71 15.22
N VAL A 792 -0.20 18.23 14.06
CA VAL A 792 0.64 17.97 12.87
C VAL A 792 1.29 19.27 12.40
N LEU A 793 0.56 20.37 12.32
CA LEU A 793 1.10 21.70 12.03
C LEU A 793 2.13 22.14 13.08
N VAL A 794 1.89 21.93 14.38
CA VAL A 794 2.88 22.22 15.43
C VAL A 794 4.16 21.39 15.31
N ARG A 795 4.07 20.13 14.84
CA ARG A 795 5.25 19.31 14.50
C ARG A 795 5.97 19.87 13.28
N LEU A 796 5.24 20.22 12.21
CA LEU A 796 5.79 20.83 10.99
C LEU A 796 6.52 22.15 11.30
N TRP A 797 5.93 23.05 12.08
CA TRP A 797 6.56 24.31 12.48
C TRP A 797 7.91 24.08 13.16
N ARG A 798 8.06 23.02 13.96
CA ARG A 798 9.33 22.68 14.64
C ARG A 798 10.34 22.06 13.68
N LEU A 799 9.90 21.13 12.82
CA LEU A 799 10.76 20.47 11.85
C LEU A 799 11.32 21.47 10.84
N VAL A 800 10.48 22.36 10.30
CA VAL A 800 10.92 23.43 9.40
C VAL A 800 11.89 24.39 10.11
N GLU A 801 11.64 24.77 11.37
CA GLU A 801 12.56 25.65 12.10
C GLU A 801 13.95 25.02 12.30
N ALA A 802 14.04 23.70 12.47
CA ALA A 802 15.30 22.95 12.57
C ALA A 802 15.98 22.75 11.20
N GLU A 803 15.21 22.41 10.16
CA GLU A 803 15.73 21.86 8.89
C GLU A 803 15.40 22.75 7.68
N LYS A 804 15.43 24.07 7.86
CA LYS A 804 15.08 25.11 6.85
C LYS A 804 15.72 24.92 5.47
N ALA A 805 16.86 24.24 5.36
CA ALA A 805 17.51 23.97 4.09
C ALA A 805 16.74 22.95 3.21
N MET A 806 16.09 21.96 3.83
CA MET A 806 15.35 20.90 3.13
C MET A 806 14.11 21.47 2.40
N PHE A 807 13.32 22.27 3.09
CA PHE A 807 12.02 22.77 2.62
C PHE A 807 12.09 23.97 1.66
N ARG A 808 13.22 24.69 1.61
CA ARG A 808 13.37 25.89 0.75
C ARG A 808 13.62 25.59 -0.71
N ASN A 809 14.18 24.42 -1.01
CA ASN A 809 14.58 24.02 -2.36
C ASN A 809 15.21 25.13 -3.23
N GLY A 810 16.32 25.73 -2.79
CA GLY A 810 17.03 26.78 -3.53
C GLY A 810 16.33 28.16 -3.57
N GLU A 811 15.04 28.26 -3.24
CA GLU A 811 14.29 29.52 -3.27
C GLU A 811 14.91 30.57 -2.33
N GLN A 812 14.72 31.86 -2.69
CA GLN A 812 15.31 32.99 -1.95
C GLN A 812 14.87 32.98 -0.48
N GLY A 813 15.74 32.46 0.39
CA GLY A 813 15.36 32.06 1.76
C GLY A 813 14.80 33.17 2.65
N LYS A 814 14.99 34.45 2.32
CA LYS A 814 14.32 35.58 2.99
C LYS A 814 12.82 35.63 2.68
N MET A 815 12.44 35.53 1.41
CA MET A 815 11.03 35.57 0.98
C MET A 815 10.29 34.32 1.48
N TRP A 816 10.87 33.15 1.25
CA TRP A 816 10.32 31.87 1.71
C TRP A 816 10.04 31.85 3.22
N ASN A 817 11.01 32.30 4.04
CA ASN A 817 10.81 32.41 5.48
C ASN A 817 9.64 33.34 5.84
N LYS A 818 9.48 34.46 5.12
CA LYS A 818 8.39 35.41 5.39
C LYS A 818 7.05 34.75 5.12
N THR A 819 6.83 34.22 3.92
CA THR A 819 5.58 33.53 3.54
C THR A 819 5.24 32.41 4.53
N PHE A 820 6.24 31.65 4.99
CA PHE A 820 6.07 30.59 5.99
C PHE A 820 5.62 31.11 7.38
N GLN A 821 6.20 32.21 7.90
CA GLN A 821 5.72 32.80 9.17
C GLN A 821 4.36 33.51 9.01
N ASP A 822 4.10 34.11 7.85
CA ASP A 822 2.81 34.73 7.51
C ASP A 822 1.71 33.65 7.52
N LEU A 823 1.94 32.50 6.87
CA LEU A 823 1.05 31.32 6.90
C LEU A 823 0.84 30.78 8.32
N ARG A 824 1.92 30.60 9.08
CA ARG A 824 1.87 30.18 10.49
C ARG A 824 1.07 31.16 11.36
N SER A 825 1.03 32.44 10.99
CA SER A 825 0.24 33.47 11.67
C SER A 825 -1.23 33.41 11.25
N LYS A 826 -1.53 33.24 9.95
CA LYS A 826 -2.89 33.00 9.43
C LYS A 826 -3.55 31.77 10.08
N PHE A 827 -2.84 30.64 10.20
CA PHE A 827 -3.35 29.44 10.87
C PHE A 827 -3.77 29.66 12.33
N LYS A 828 -3.17 30.61 13.06
CA LYS A 828 -3.63 31.00 14.41
C LYS A 828 -4.92 31.83 14.35
N GLN A 829 -5.07 32.68 13.34
CA GLN A 829 -6.24 33.54 13.14
C GLN A 829 -7.50 32.75 12.71
N LEU A 830 -7.35 31.48 12.32
CA LEU A 830 -8.47 30.54 12.16
C LEU A 830 -9.09 30.11 13.50
N GLY A 831 -8.40 30.27 14.62
CA GLY A 831 -8.94 29.98 15.95
C GLY A 831 -10.00 30.98 16.40
N CYS A 832 -10.93 30.53 17.25
CA CYS A 832 -11.77 31.39 18.08
C CYS A 832 -11.50 31.14 19.58
N TYR A 833 -12.01 32.04 20.42
CA TYR A 833 -11.83 32.05 21.87
C TYR A 833 -13.16 31.96 22.65
N CYS A 834 -14.24 31.42 22.06
CA CYS A 834 -15.49 31.24 22.80
C CYS A 834 -15.29 30.20 23.91
N GLU A 835 -15.72 30.48 25.13
CA GLU A 835 -15.71 29.49 26.22
C GLU A 835 -16.95 28.58 26.14
N ASP A 836 -18.12 29.14 25.81
CA ASP A 836 -19.29 28.35 25.41
C ASP A 836 -20.02 28.97 24.21
N CYS A 837 -19.75 28.39 23.03
CA CYS A 837 -20.42 28.69 21.78
C CYS A 837 -21.92 28.27 21.73
N ALA A 838 -22.52 27.80 22.83
CA ALA A 838 -23.97 27.71 22.98
C ALA A 838 -24.61 28.99 23.55
N LEU A 839 -23.82 29.92 24.10
CA LEU A 839 -24.28 31.17 24.70
C LEU A 839 -23.77 32.42 23.97
N GLU A 840 -22.62 32.33 23.29
CA GLU A 840 -22.03 33.43 22.51
C GLU A 840 -22.12 33.20 21.00
N ILE A 841 -22.25 34.30 20.24
CA ILE A 841 -22.22 34.27 18.78
C ILE A 841 -20.80 33.94 18.30
N CYS A 842 -20.60 32.70 17.84
CA CYS A 842 -19.30 32.19 17.46
C CYS A 842 -18.68 32.92 16.24
N PRO A 843 -17.42 33.41 16.31
CA PRO A 843 -16.68 33.94 15.15
C PRO A 843 -16.38 32.94 14.02
N CYS A 844 -16.60 31.64 14.24
CA CYS A 844 -16.57 30.61 13.20
C CYS A 844 -17.93 30.49 12.51
N ASP A 845 -19.03 30.40 13.28
CA ASP A 845 -20.40 30.29 12.74
C ASP A 845 -20.78 31.57 11.95
N LEU A 846 -20.35 32.76 12.40
CA LEU A 846 -20.44 34.03 11.64
C LEU A 846 -19.65 34.05 10.32
N LYS A 847 -18.68 33.14 10.15
CA LYS A 847 -17.91 32.93 8.92
C LYS A 847 -18.37 31.66 8.17
N SER A 848 -19.55 31.12 8.49
CA SER A 848 -20.13 29.91 7.90
C SER A 848 -19.21 28.67 7.96
N ARG A 849 -18.35 28.58 8.99
CA ARG A 849 -17.36 27.50 9.15
C ARG A 849 -17.46 26.85 10.53
N ARG A 850 -17.24 25.54 10.62
CA ARG A 850 -17.29 24.80 11.89
C ARG A 850 -16.09 25.14 12.76
N CYS A 851 -16.27 25.02 14.07
CA CYS A 851 -15.16 25.10 15.03
C CYS A 851 -14.24 23.90 14.87
N THR A 852 -12.93 24.12 15.04
CA THR A 852 -11.89 23.08 14.93
C THR A 852 -10.89 23.22 16.09
N ARG A 853 -9.97 22.25 16.23
CA ARG A 853 -8.89 22.29 17.24
C ARG A 853 -7.78 23.34 16.97
N LEU A 854 -8.03 24.30 16.08
CA LEU A 854 -7.30 25.57 15.99
C LEU A 854 -7.90 26.63 16.94
N CYS A 855 -9.10 26.40 17.49
CA CYS A 855 -9.78 27.29 18.43
C CYS A 855 -9.33 26.99 19.87
N GLU A 856 -8.81 27.99 20.57
CA GLU A 856 -8.22 27.79 21.91
C GLU A 856 -9.27 27.44 22.97
N GLY A 857 -10.52 27.88 22.78
CA GLY A 857 -11.68 27.54 23.63
C GLY A 857 -12.20 26.09 23.48
N HIS A 858 -11.66 25.28 22.57
CA HIS A 858 -12.12 23.90 22.33
C HIS A 858 -11.01 22.84 22.47
N PRO A 859 -10.38 22.70 23.66
CA PRO A 859 -9.19 21.87 23.85
C PRO A 859 -9.43 20.34 23.92
N TYR A 860 -10.68 19.84 23.88
CA TYR A 860 -11.00 18.42 24.14
C TYR A 860 -11.83 17.74 23.04
N LEU A 861 -11.81 16.40 23.07
CA LEU A 861 -12.46 15.49 22.12
C LEU A 861 -14.01 15.64 22.12
N PRO A 862 -14.71 15.19 21.06
CA PRO A 862 -16.15 15.42 20.85
C PRO A 862 -17.12 14.68 21.80
N GLY A 863 -16.66 14.21 22.96
CA GLY A 863 -17.53 13.92 24.10
C GLY A 863 -18.08 15.19 24.78
N SER A 864 -17.40 16.32 24.59
CA SER A 864 -17.94 17.65 24.94
C SER A 864 -19.06 18.04 23.99
N ASN A 865 -20.22 18.46 24.52
CA ASN A 865 -21.48 18.42 23.77
C ASN A 865 -21.70 19.59 22.78
N HIS A 866 -20.67 20.40 22.52
CA HIS A 866 -20.74 21.65 21.76
C HIS A 866 -21.25 21.44 20.32
N SER A 867 -22.37 22.07 19.99
CA SER A 867 -23.00 22.01 18.66
C SER A 867 -22.18 22.68 17.56
N CYS A 868 -21.29 23.61 17.89
CA CYS A 868 -20.42 24.34 16.95
C CYS A 868 -19.30 23.48 16.31
N MET A 869 -18.98 22.31 16.89
CA MET A 869 -18.01 21.34 16.35
C MET A 869 -18.68 20.14 15.67
N LYS A 870 -20.00 19.98 15.80
CA LYS A 870 -20.75 18.91 15.13
C LYS A 870 -21.04 19.32 13.70
N GLU A 871 -21.04 18.34 12.81
CA GLU A 871 -21.57 18.51 11.47
C GLU A 871 -23.08 18.77 11.58
N ARG A 872 -23.54 19.91 11.04
CA ARG A 872 -24.96 20.13 10.75
C ARG A 872 -25.22 19.48 9.39
N TRP A 873 -25.54 18.19 9.42
CA TRP A 873 -26.20 17.47 8.33
C TRP A 873 -27.71 17.78 8.38
#